data_AF-A0A2S8X0V8-F1
#
_entry.id   AF-A0A2S8X0V8-F1
#
_cell.length_a   1.000
_cell.length_b   1.000
_cell.length_c   1.000
_cell.angle_alpha   90.00
_cell.angle_beta   90.00
_cell.angle_gamma   90.00
#
_symmetry.space_group_name_H-M   'P 1'
#
loop_
_entity.id
_entity.type
_entity.pdbx_description
1 polymer ?
#
loop_
_entity_poly.entity_id
_entity_poly.type
_entity_poly.pdbx_seq_one_letter_code
_entity_poly.pdbx_strand_id
1 'polypeptide(L)'
;MTRKLKPKGIIPKVTAMVLTTALLGQVVASSVYAGDTLPYTGESAKGVNQPYQHGYTSAQILNWTPESDIHGDLLRAHVPLQPRNEAFAATQAYPELSPDTQLFTMSGDYGNAFFDSTPYTNEFSQYLFNYWQYTDYYSYWHGMASAGVPEELYDPSKEWTEKYFEFGILNIPNPAYTNAAHKNGVKSIANIFFSDNDRGPQTYKQMLIQDENGNFPVAEKLAEMAEYYNYDGYFFNQEEVARGVAPEDIASYKKFMKYLRDKGLYVQWYDSTINTTGKIQYQNQFNGLNSPFVQDSVLGRVSDSIFLNYVWNHKMLRDSRDHALSLGLDPLETVFAGVEGGHDKFGRWKQSYDLRHNLDENGQPMNSIATLGADFTHNALDEEMGDGSTNHRAEDEYQWMTFVRDRAWWSGPNQDPTDARRNASADLSDVYASGANWDGIAAYLTERSVINGSNFATSFNTGHGLKYYEDGAVSNDKEWSNINIQDIPVTWQWWMDSKGEGDKLSVDFDYGPSYEKGARYNYNSIGAFNGGSSLVVNGTLNTDNFLRLYKTDLSVNVQSKLELTYNKPSTSDASSLYVGLIFEDDPSNVVNVEVPQSGQHTTGWKTTSLDLSAYQGKTIAAMGLSFDPNGKAIENYQMNIGEIRISDGSAAVPDAPTGFHIAKALTNTDELVVAWNMKDYSEVKQYNLYENGAYVGGVYDSTFYIKSLKQPSGELSIRAVGADGTESEAAVLPYDLNAAVQNIDVKFKKNGDAIVSWKNPKKVNDSGKDKDKHTDKDKDKDKDKGKGNESIQLTLQTEYTKERFTKSIQVKKGKQSAVLTGLPTNGEHYVLNIAIGGQNPVTHTGQLADLQITPYAKEKVRVKDGNYTLALPDLEDWYKIYVYENGVAREFGVTYVSQKFPYIIRGRTKLSELTFTPASSNSSLKLVIEDYAGNQATTILR
;
A
#
# COMPACT_ATOMS: atom_id res chain seq x y z
N MET A 1 31.00 58.21 34.38
CA MET A 1 32.27 58.65 33.74
C MET A 1 32.14 58.53 32.23
N THR A 2 32.10 59.68 31.55
CA THR A 2 32.64 59.99 30.19
C THR A 2 32.52 58.93 29.08
N ARG A 3 31.61 58.96 28.10
CA ARG A 3 31.27 59.93 27.01
C ARG A 3 32.39 60.17 25.99
N LYS A 4 32.00 60.06 24.68
CA LYS A 4 32.57 60.60 23.42
C LYS A 4 33.55 59.69 22.66
N LEU A 5 33.61 59.60 21.32
CA LEU A 5 33.01 60.31 20.18
C LEU A 5 33.29 59.49 18.89
N LYS A 6 32.40 59.58 17.88
CA LYS A 6 32.66 59.16 16.49
C LYS A 6 33.77 59.99 15.83
N PRO A 7 34.34 59.52 14.70
CA PRO A 7 34.42 60.39 13.53
C PRO A 7 33.82 59.79 12.26
N LYS A 8 33.30 60.69 11.42
CA LYS A 8 32.78 60.51 10.05
C LYS A 8 33.95 60.55 9.04
N GLY A 9 33.81 59.86 7.91
CA GLY A 9 34.58 60.09 6.68
C GLY A 9 34.08 59.20 5.53
N ILE A 10 33.13 59.66 4.72
CA ILE A 10 33.25 60.07 3.30
C ILE A 10 33.12 58.91 2.30
N ILE A 11 32.10 59.07 1.42
CA ILE A 11 31.68 58.23 0.29
C ILE A 11 32.65 58.41 -0.90
N PRO A 12 32.82 57.39 -1.77
CA PRO A 12 32.48 57.58 -3.17
C PRO A 12 31.54 56.49 -3.71
N LYS A 13 30.60 56.94 -4.55
CA LYS A 13 29.57 56.16 -5.23
C LYS A 13 30.17 55.22 -6.27
N VAL A 14 29.77 53.94 -6.28
CA VAL A 14 29.55 53.17 -7.51
C VAL A 14 28.31 52.28 -7.33
N THR A 15 27.29 52.70 -8.07
CA THR A 15 26.18 51.99 -8.74
C THR A 15 26.03 50.47 -8.60
N ALA A 16 24.76 50.07 -8.41
CA ALA A 16 24.11 48.78 -8.75
C ALA A 16 24.40 47.53 -7.90
N MET A 17 23.54 47.27 -6.91
CA MET A 17 22.95 45.93 -6.64
C MET A 17 21.84 46.06 -5.58
N VAL A 18 20.60 46.17 -6.02
CA VAL A 18 19.40 45.93 -5.21
C VAL A 18 18.46 45.11 -6.07
N LEU A 19 18.70 43.79 -6.16
CA LEU A 19 17.81 42.81 -6.79
C LEU A 19 18.36 41.38 -6.63
N THR A 20 18.65 40.92 -5.41
CA THR A 20 19.10 39.52 -5.18
C THR A 20 18.74 38.96 -3.79
N THR A 21 17.74 39.51 -3.10
CA THR A 21 17.30 39.00 -1.79
C THR A 21 15.83 38.58 -1.72
N ALA A 22 15.15 38.45 -2.86
CA ALA A 22 13.75 37.99 -2.93
C ALA A 22 13.58 36.58 -3.54
N LEU A 23 14.67 35.83 -3.77
CA LEU A 23 14.65 34.54 -4.48
C LEU A 23 15.19 33.35 -3.67
N LEU A 24 15.33 33.49 -2.35
CA LEU A 24 15.84 32.46 -1.44
C LEU A 24 14.83 32.03 -0.36
N GLY A 25 13.57 32.45 -0.48
CA GLY A 25 12.49 32.10 0.47
C GLY A 25 11.49 31.05 -0.03
N GLN A 26 11.73 30.43 -1.19
CA GLN A 26 10.80 29.45 -1.80
C GLN A 26 11.43 28.07 -2.04
N VAL A 27 12.58 27.80 -1.43
CA VAL A 27 13.17 26.46 -1.37
C VAL A 27 13.33 26.07 0.10
N VAL A 28 12.22 26.08 0.82
CA VAL A 28 12.06 25.13 1.90
C VAL A 28 11.20 24.07 1.24
N ALA A 29 11.79 22.93 0.88
CA ALA A 29 11.00 21.72 0.81
C ALA A 29 10.32 21.66 2.18
N SER A 30 9.03 21.96 2.22
CA SER A 30 8.22 21.75 3.40
C SER A 30 8.59 20.36 3.88
N SER A 31 9.06 20.27 5.12
CA SER A 31 9.24 19.00 5.76
C SER A 31 7.83 18.42 5.81
N VAL A 32 7.45 17.61 4.82
CA VAL A 32 6.29 16.75 4.94
C VAL A 32 6.58 15.99 6.23
N TYR A 33 5.78 16.21 7.27
CA TYR A 33 5.91 15.53 8.56
C TYR A 33 5.43 14.08 8.43
N ALA A 34 5.74 13.41 7.32
CA ALA A 34 5.73 11.97 7.26
C ALA A 34 7.11 11.54 7.78
N GLY A 35 7.21 11.31 9.09
CA GLY A 35 8.40 10.69 9.63
C GLY A 35 8.62 9.36 8.93
N ASP A 36 9.87 9.05 8.54
CA ASP A 36 10.22 7.72 8.06
C ASP A 36 9.66 6.69 9.05
N THR A 37 8.97 5.64 8.57
CA THR A 37 8.62 4.54 9.46
C THR A 37 9.84 3.66 9.63
N LEU A 38 10.03 3.14 10.84
CA LEU A 38 11.07 2.17 11.13
C LEU A 38 10.58 0.77 10.75
N PRO A 39 11.48 -0.15 10.32
CA PRO A 39 11.09 -1.53 10.13
C PRO A 39 10.54 -2.13 11.43
N TYR A 40 9.47 -2.91 11.31
CA TYR A 40 8.93 -3.65 12.44
C TYR A 40 9.96 -4.64 13.02
N THR A 41 9.85 -4.93 14.32
CA THR A 41 10.74 -5.85 15.04
C THR A 41 9.96 -7.04 15.60
N GLY A 42 10.65 -8.05 16.14
CA GLY A 42 9.99 -9.18 16.82
C GLY A 42 9.11 -10.02 15.88
N GLU A 43 7.89 -10.37 16.34
CA GLU A 43 6.94 -11.15 15.54
C GLU A 43 6.38 -10.38 14.33
N SER A 44 6.40 -9.04 14.37
CA SER A 44 5.95 -8.13 13.31
C SER A 44 7.01 -7.94 12.21
N ALA A 45 8.30 -8.17 12.50
CA ALA A 45 9.39 -8.02 11.54
C ALA A 45 9.19 -8.82 10.24
N LYS A 46 9.52 -8.24 9.07
CA LYS A 46 9.43 -8.94 7.78
C LYS A 46 10.04 -10.34 7.84
N GLY A 47 9.33 -11.35 7.33
CA GLY A 47 9.83 -12.72 7.23
C GLY A 47 11.06 -12.81 6.31
N VAL A 48 11.89 -13.83 6.49
CA VAL A 48 13.16 -13.98 5.74
C VAL A 48 12.91 -14.16 4.24
N ASN A 49 11.81 -14.83 3.90
CA ASN A 49 11.40 -15.06 2.51
C ASN A 49 10.09 -14.34 2.15
N GLN A 50 9.65 -13.39 2.97
CA GLN A 50 8.40 -12.68 2.74
C GLN A 50 8.53 -11.78 1.50
N PRO A 51 7.61 -11.88 0.52
CA PRO A 51 7.64 -11.02 -0.65
C PRO A 51 7.38 -9.57 -0.24
N TYR A 52 8.15 -8.64 -0.81
CA TYR A 52 8.02 -7.20 -0.59
C TYR A 52 8.30 -6.43 -1.88
N GLN A 53 7.71 -5.25 -2.01
CA GLN A 53 7.85 -4.41 -3.18
C GLN A 53 9.16 -3.62 -3.19
N HIS A 54 9.62 -3.30 -4.39
CA HIS A 54 10.76 -2.44 -4.66
C HIS A 54 10.42 -1.41 -5.73
N GLY A 55 11.24 -0.36 -5.79
CA GLY A 55 11.20 0.64 -6.85
C GLY A 55 11.98 0.18 -8.09
N TYR A 56 11.84 0.92 -9.18
CA TYR A 56 12.50 0.62 -10.46
C TYR A 56 13.15 1.86 -11.05
N THR A 57 14.37 1.71 -11.56
CA THR A 57 15.01 2.69 -12.43
C THR A 57 14.47 2.57 -13.87
N SER A 58 14.71 3.57 -14.73
CA SER A 58 14.31 3.45 -16.15
C SER A 58 14.93 2.25 -16.87
N ALA A 59 16.16 1.86 -16.49
CA ALA A 59 16.83 0.70 -17.06
C ALA A 59 16.18 -0.61 -16.61
N GLN A 60 15.79 -0.69 -15.33
CA GLN A 60 15.05 -1.85 -14.82
C GLN A 60 13.68 -1.99 -15.48
N ILE A 61 12.94 -0.88 -15.66
CA ILE A 61 11.66 -0.90 -16.39
C ILE A 61 11.87 -1.39 -17.83
N LEU A 62 12.90 -0.89 -18.52
CA LEU A 62 13.21 -1.33 -19.88
C LEU A 62 13.50 -2.84 -19.97
N ASN A 63 14.21 -3.37 -18.97
CA ASN A 63 14.61 -4.77 -18.91
C ASN A 63 13.55 -5.70 -18.33
N TRP A 64 12.51 -5.15 -17.70
CA TRP A 64 11.51 -5.90 -16.96
C TRP A 64 10.77 -6.94 -17.83
N THR A 65 10.61 -8.15 -17.29
CA THR A 65 9.63 -9.15 -17.74
C THR A 65 8.96 -9.77 -16.51
N PRO A 66 7.75 -10.34 -16.65
CA PRO A 66 7.07 -11.03 -15.56
C PRO A 66 7.93 -12.06 -14.84
N GLU A 67 8.80 -12.78 -15.56
CA GLU A 67 9.62 -13.86 -15.01
C GLU A 67 10.93 -13.38 -14.35
N SER A 68 11.34 -12.12 -14.60
CA SER A 68 12.60 -11.57 -14.09
C SER A 68 12.42 -10.71 -12.84
N ASP A 69 11.19 -10.38 -12.46
CA ASP A 69 10.95 -9.49 -11.34
C ASP A 69 10.95 -10.24 -10.01
N ILE A 70 11.73 -9.74 -9.05
CA ILE A 70 11.90 -10.38 -7.75
C ILE A 70 10.56 -10.35 -7.02
N HIS A 71 10.06 -11.51 -6.62
CA HIS A 71 8.73 -11.67 -6.01
C HIS A 71 7.53 -11.25 -6.89
N GLY A 72 7.74 -10.91 -8.17
CA GLY A 72 6.69 -10.33 -9.01
C GLY A 72 5.46 -11.22 -9.20
N ASP A 73 5.59 -12.54 -9.06
CA ASP A 73 4.48 -13.49 -9.08
C ASP A 73 3.64 -13.48 -7.79
N LEU A 74 4.24 -13.12 -6.66
CA LEU A 74 3.60 -13.04 -5.33
C LEU A 74 3.10 -11.63 -4.98
N LEU A 75 3.32 -10.65 -5.87
CA LEU A 75 3.02 -9.23 -5.63
C LEU A 75 2.01 -8.67 -6.63
N ARG A 76 1.01 -9.46 -7.02
CA ARG A 76 -0.01 -9.08 -7.99
C ARG A 76 -1.35 -8.77 -7.32
N ALA A 77 -2.02 -7.75 -7.84
CA ALA A 77 -3.42 -7.54 -7.53
C ALA A 77 -4.30 -8.29 -8.55
N HIS A 78 -5.41 -8.85 -8.08
CA HIS A 78 -6.31 -9.67 -8.90
C HIS A 78 -7.77 -9.23 -8.82
N VAL A 79 -8.16 -8.44 -7.82
CA VAL A 79 -9.51 -7.89 -7.74
C VAL A 79 -9.73 -6.95 -8.93
N PRO A 80 -10.75 -7.16 -9.77
CA PRO A 80 -11.07 -6.22 -10.83
C PRO A 80 -11.70 -4.95 -10.24
N LEU A 81 -11.45 -3.80 -10.86
CA LEU A 81 -12.07 -2.52 -10.47
C LEU A 81 -13.60 -2.64 -10.45
N GLN A 82 -14.22 -2.51 -9.27
CA GLN A 82 -15.66 -2.61 -9.12
C GLN A 82 -16.36 -1.32 -9.56
N PRO A 83 -17.52 -1.41 -10.24
CA PRO A 83 -18.30 -0.24 -10.57
C PRO A 83 -18.89 0.38 -9.31
N ARG A 84 -18.96 1.72 -9.29
CA ARG A 84 -19.69 2.47 -8.27
C ARG A 84 -21.14 2.65 -8.69
N ASN A 85 -22.01 2.72 -7.70
CA ASN A 85 -23.43 3.00 -7.89
C ASN A 85 -23.62 4.41 -8.44
N GLU A 86 -24.71 4.61 -9.18
CA GLU A 86 -25.14 5.94 -9.58
C GLU A 86 -25.38 6.82 -8.35
N ALA A 87 -25.07 8.11 -8.49
CA ALA A 87 -25.24 9.05 -7.39
C ALA A 87 -26.73 9.25 -7.08
N PHE A 88 -27.10 9.05 -5.82
CA PHE A 88 -28.45 9.33 -5.33
C PHE A 88 -28.41 10.41 -4.25
N ALA A 89 -28.80 11.63 -4.63
CA ALA A 89 -28.62 12.82 -3.82
C ALA A 89 -29.38 12.80 -2.48
N ALA A 90 -30.55 12.14 -2.44
CA ALA A 90 -31.41 12.13 -1.27
C ALA A 90 -30.82 11.38 -0.06
N THR A 91 -29.80 10.53 -0.28
CA THR A 91 -29.05 9.87 0.80
C THR A 91 -27.69 10.48 1.05
N GLN A 92 -27.34 11.59 0.38
CA GLN A 92 -26.05 12.25 0.60
C GLN A 92 -26.03 13.00 1.94
N ALA A 93 -24.87 13.05 2.61
CA ALA A 93 -24.69 13.88 3.81
C ALA A 93 -24.91 15.38 3.50
N TYR A 94 -24.48 15.82 2.32
CA TYR A 94 -24.77 17.13 1.74
C TYR A 94 -25.42 16.98 0.36
N PRO A 95 -26.78 16.86 0.28
CA PRO A 95 -27.51 16.64 -0.96
C PRO A 95 -27.29 17.70 -2.05
N GLU A 96 -26.86 18.90 -1.67
CA GLU A 96 -26.58 20.01 -2.57
C GLU A 96 -25.22 19.91 -3.27
N LEU A 97 -24.27 19.11 -2.76
CA LEU A 97 -22.96 18.96 -3.39
C LEU A 97 -23.07 18.15 -4.69
N SER A 98 -22.33 18.58 -5.72
CA SER A 98 -22.20 17.84 -6.96
C SER A 98 -21.47 16.51 -6.73
N PRO A 99 -22.02 15.39 -7.20
CA PRO A 99 -21.35 14.08 -7.11
C PRO A 99 -20.14 13.94 -8.06
N ASP A 100 -19.97 14.89 -8.97
CA ASP A 100 -18.94 14.86 -10.01
C ASP A 100 -17.56 15.33 -9.51
N THR A 101 -17.49 16.01 -8.36
CA THR A 101 -16.19 16.42 -7.79
C THR A 101 -15.41 15.17 -7.42
N GLN A 102 -14.14 15.08 -7.82
CA GLN A 102 -13.28 13.92 -7.59
C GLN A 102 -12.20 14.21 -6.55
N LEU A 103 -11.67 13.13 -5.96
CA LEU A 103 -10.49 13.17 -5.10
C LEU A 103 -9.39 12.25 -5.61
N PHE A 104 -8.18 12.80 -5.74
CA PHE A 104 -6.95 12.03 -5.90
C PHE A 104 -6.14 12.10 -4.59
N THR A 105 -5.99 10.99 -3.86
CA THR A 105 -5.19 10.98 -2.63
C THR A 105 -3.86 10.26 -2.84
N MET A 106 -2.79 10.91 -2.41
CA MET A 106 -1.44 10.38 -2.34
C MET A 106 -1.10 10.15 -0.87
N SER A 107 -0.94 8.89 -0.46
CA SER A 107 -0.71 8.52 0.95
C SER A 107 0.23 7.32 1.06
N GLY A 108 0.78 7.04 2.24
CA GLY A 108 1.50 5.79 2.50
C GLY A 108 0.64 4.54 2.34
N ASP A 109 1.30 3.39 2.22
CA ASP A 109 0.68 2.06 2.30
C ASP A 109 1.49 1.18 3.26
N TYR A 110 1.64 -0.13 3.00
CA TYR A 110 2.53 -0.97 3.80
C TYR A 110 4.01 -0.60 3.58
N GLY A 111 4.78 -0.55 4.66
CA GLY A 111 6.24 -0.55 4.61
C GLY A 111 6.88 0.72 4.05
N ASN A 112 6.62 1.84 4.72
CA ASN A 112 7.33 3.10 4.53
C ASN A 112 8.80 3.04 5.02
N ALA A 113 9.33 1.87 5.41
CA ALA A 113 10.74 1.68 5.79
C ALA A 113 11.62 1.19 4.62
N PHE A 114 11.15 1.37 3.38
CA PHE A 114 11.87 1.22 2.10
C PHE A 114 12.18 -0.22 1.65
N PHE A 115 12.23 -1.20 2.56
CA PHE A 115 12.55 -2.60 2.28
C PHE A 115 11.52 -3.60 2.85
N ASP A 116 10.37 -3.11 3.32
CA ASP A 116 9.38 -3.90 4.05
C ASP A 116 7.94 -3.66 3.60
N SER A 117 7.76 -3.16 2.37
CA SER A 117 6.44 -3.01 1.73
C SER A 117 5.86 -4.37 1.34
N THR A 118 5.39 -5.10 2.35
CA THR A 118 4.78 -6.44 2.24
C THR A 118 3.27 -6.33 2.01
N PRO A 119 2.60 -7.32 1.41
CA PRO A 119 1.14 -7.26 1.21
C PRO A 119 0.30 -7.39 2.49
N TYR A 120 0.91 -7.87 3.58
CA TYR A 120 0.28 -8.09 4.88
C TYR A 120 1.36 -8.32 5.95
N THR A 121 1.05 -8.00 7.21
CA THR A 121 1.98 -8.08 8.34
C THR A 121 1.29 -8.54 9.63
N ASN A 122 2.07 -8.89 10.64
CA ASN A 122 1.59 -9.28 11.97
C ASN A 122 1.64 -8.09 12.93
N GLU A 123 1.00 -6.97 12.56
CA GLU A 123 1.01 -5.74 13.34
C GLU A 123 -0.37 -5.10 13.29
N PHE A 124 -1.01 -4.84 14.43
CA PHE A 124 -2.31 -4.15 14.50
C PHE A 124 -2.18 -2.63 14.26
N SER A 125 -1.10 -2.02 14.71
CA SER A 125 -0.87 -0.58 14.58
C SER A 125 -0.56 -0.10 13.14
N GLN A 126 -0.45 -0.99 12.15
CA GLN A 126 -0.24 -0.61 10.75
C GLN A 126 -1.37 0.29 10.22
N TYR A 127 -1.03 1.39 9.54
CA TYR A 127 -2.02 2.25 8.90
C TYR A 127 -2.73 1.52 7.76
N LEU A 128 -4.06 1.37 7.88
CA LEU A 128 -4.96 0.83 6.87
C LEU A 128 -6.04 1.85 6.50
N PHE A 129 -6.06 2.26 5.23
CA PHE A 129 -6.97 3.28 4.74
C PHE A 129 -8.45 2.83 4.80
N ASN A 130 -9.34 3.68 5.32
CA ASN A 130 -10.75 3.36 5.59
C ASN A 130 -11.78 4.31 4.93
N TYR A 131 -11.34 5.25 4.10
CA TYR A 131 -12.20 6.32 3.55
C TYR A 131 -12.33 6.30 2.02
N TRP A 132 -12.46 5.09 1.46
CA TRP A 132 -12.58 4.85 0.02
C TRP A 132 -13.80 5.53 -0.62
N GLN A 133 -14.88 5.73 0.13
CA GLN A 133 -16.11 6.39 -0.33
C GLN A 133 -15.89 7.82 -0.80
N TYR A 134 -14.81 8.47 -0.36
CA TYR A 134 -14.43 9.82 -0.77
C TYR A 134 -13.25 9.86 -1.74
N THR A 135 -12.76 8.72 -2.23
CA THR A 135 -11.54 8.67 -3.04
C THR A 135 -11.87 8.18 -4.44
N ASP A 136 -11.35 8.79 -5.51
CA ASP A 136 -11.51 8.31 -6.89
C ASP A 136 -10.22 7.68 -7.41
N TYR A 137 -9.09 8.21 -6.95
CA TYR A 137 -7.76 7.73 -7.25
C TYR A 137 -6.93 7.63 -5.97
N TYR A 138 -6.33 6.47 -5.75
CA TYR A 138 -5.37 6.26 -4.67
C TYR A 138 -3.98 6.06 -5.30
N SER A 139 -3.07 6.95 -4.97
CA SER A 139 -1.65 6.79 -5.26
C SER A 139 -0.91 6.63 -3.95
N TYR A 140 0.15 5.86 -4.01
CA TYR A 140 1.06 5.67 -2.89
C TYR A 140 2.20 6.68 -3.02
N TRP A 141 2.68 7.16 -1.87
CA TRP A 141 3.66 8.24 -1.80
C TRP A 141 4.73 7.95 -0.75
N HIS A 142 5.73 7.17 -1.16
CA HIS A 142 7.00 6.97 -0.46
C HIS A 142 8.07 6.53 -1.47
N GLY A 143 9.35 6.69 -1.16
CA GLY A 143 10.42 6.23 -2.04
C GLY A 143 10.78 4.78 -1.76
N MET A 144 10.85 3.89 -2.75
CA MET A 144 11.32 2.52 -2.55
C MET A 144 12.77 2.35 -3.02
N ALA A 145 13.54 1.51 -2.35
CA ALA A 145 14.84 1.09 -2.85
C ALA A 145 14.66 0.40 -4.22
N SER A 146 15.55 0.67 -5.17
CA SER A 146 15.45 0.04 -6.49
C SER A 146 15.68 -1.47 -6.40
N ALA A 147 15.04 -2.25 -7.27
CA ALA A 147 15.16 -3.72 -7.30
C ALA A 147 16.62 -4.19 -7.22
N GLY A 148 16.89 -5.21 -6.39
CA GLY A 148 18.23 -5.80 -6.25
C GLY A 148 19.23 -4.99 -5.39
N VAL A 149 18.82 -3.87 -4.79
CA VAL A 149 19.64 -3.17 -3.80
C VAL A 149 19.78 -4.04 -2.54
N PRO A 150 21.01 -4.26 -2.03
CA PRO A 150 21.20 -5.04 -0.81
C PRO A 150 20.65 -4.34 0.44
N GLU A 151 19.90 -5.07 1.26
CA GLU A 151 19.27 -4.57 2.49
C GLU A 151 20.30 -4.09 3.52
N GLU A 152 21.52 -4.65 3.53
CA GLU A 152 22.59 -4.24 4.44
C GLU A 152 23.11 -2.81 4.21
N LEU A 153 22.74 -2.17 3.09
CA LEU A 153 23.00 -0.75 2.85
C LEU A 153 22.04 0.16 3.61
N TYR A 154 20.94 -0.39 4.12
CA TYR A 154 19.98 0.34 4.93
C TYR A 154 20.37 0.28 6.41
N ASP A 155 20.69 1.45 6.97
CA ASP A 155 20.82 1.64 8.41
C ASP A 155 19.63 2.48 8.92
N PRO A 156 18.65 1.87 9.59
CA PRO A 156 17.47 2.58 10.08
C PRO A 156 17.79 3.57 11.21
N SER A 157 18.99 3.51 11.81
CA SER A 157 19.45 4.47 12.83
C SER A 157 19.99 5.77 12.24
N LYS A 158 20.16 5.82 10.90
CA LYS A 158 20.64 7.01 10.19
C LYS A 158 19.49 7.89 9.78
N GLU A 159 19.74 9.19 9.82
CA GLU A 159 18.90 10.17 9.14
C GLU A 159 18.73 9.79 7.67
N TRP A 160 17.54 10.01 7.12
CA TRP A 160 17.20 9.56 5.77
C TRP A 160 18.14 10.11 4.68
N THR A 161 18.65 11.32 4.88
CA THR A 161 19.65 11.95 3.99
C THR A 161 21.01 11.25 3.98
N GLU A 162 21.28 10.38 4.96
CA GLU A 162 22.51 9.59 5.11
C GLU A 162 22.29 8.10 4.76
N LYS A 163 21.11 7.73 4.23
CA LYS A 163 20.84 6.39 3.72
C LYS A 163 21.42 6.26 2.30
N TYR A 164 22.53 5.53 2.15
CA TYR A 164 23.35 5.46 0.92
C TYR A 164 22.97 4.28 0.00
N PHE A 165 21.74 4.28 -0.50
CA PHE A 165 21.31 3.36 -1.55
C PHE A 165 20.50 4.08 -2.64
N GLU A 166 20.20 3.36 -3.73
CA GLU A 166 19.44 3.89 -4.87
C GLU A 166 17.95 3.72 -4.65
N PHE A 167 17.20 4.81 -4.80
CA PHE A 167 15.74 4.79 -4.90
C PHE A 167 15.32 4.62 -6.36
N GLY A 168 14.24 3.87 -6.59
CA GLY A 168 13.60 3.79 -7.91
C GLY A 168 12.97 5.13 -8.31
N ILE A 169 12.90 5.40 -9.62
CA ILE A 169 12.08 6.51 -10.15
C ILE A 169 10.60 6.12 -10.21
N LEU A 170 10.32 4.84 -10.46
CA LEU A 170 8.99 4.25 -10.42
C LEU A 170 8.87 3.54 -9.10
N ASN A 171 7.88 3.92 -8.32
CA ASN A 171 7.33 3.04 -7.30
C ASN A 171 6.10 2.35 -7.96
N ILE A 172 5.66 1.18 -7.50
CA ILE A 172 4.40 0.51 -7.93
C ILE A 172 3.48 0.33 -6.71
N PRO A 173 2.13 0.34 -6.84
CA PRO A 173 1.24 0.29 -5.67
C PRO A 173 1.29 -1.07 -4.99
N ASN A 174 1.15 -1.10 -3.67
CA ASN A 174 1.01 -2.36 -2.95
C ASN A 174 -0.17 -3.18 -3.48
N PRO A 175 0.02 -4.49 -3.78
CA PRO A 175 -1.03 -5.30 -4.39
C PRO A 175 -2.24 -5.44 -3.47
N ALA A 176 -2.04 -5.45 -2.15
CA ALA A 176 -3.13 -5.50 -1.19
C ALA A 176 -3.96 -4.21 -1.21
N TYR A 177 -3.30 -3.05 -1.28
CA TYR A 177 -3.98 -1.76 -1.43
C TYR A 177 -4.67 -1.62 -2.78
N THR A 178 -4.08 -2.15 -3.86
CA THR A 178 -4.72 -2.17 -5.18
C THR A 178 -5.98 -3.03 -5.16
N ASN A 179 -5.92 -4.22 -4.54
CA ASN A 179 -7.10 -5.07 -4.34
C ASN A 179 -8.19 -4.34 -3.54
N ALA A 180 -7.82 -3.67 -2.44
CA ALA A 180 -8.75 -2.91 -1.61
C ALA A 180 -9.36 -1.70 -2.35
N ALA A 181 -8.54 -0.94 -3.08
CA ALA A 181 -8.98 0.17 -3.92
C ALA A 181 -9.99 -0.31 -4.98
N HIS A 182 -9.65 -1.35 -5.73
CA HIS A 182 -10.52 -1.93 -6.75
C HIS A 182 -11.82 -2.49 -6.16
N LYS A 183 -11.76 -3.17 -5.01
CA LYS A 183 -12.94 -3.63 -4.26
C LYS A 183 -13.90 -2.49 -3.94
N ASN A 184 -13.39 -1.27 -3.73
CA ASN A 184 -14.16 -0.06 -3.44
C ASN A 184 -14.37 0.88 -4.66
N GLY A 185 -14.08 0.40 -5.87
CA GLY A 185 -14.26 1.16 -7.11
C GLY A 185 -13.34 2.37 -7.25
N VAL A 186 -12.15 2.31 -6.64
CA VAL A 186 -11.11 3.34 -6.65
C VAL A 186 -9.99 2.89 -7.58
N LYS A 187 -9.47 3.79 -8.40
CA LYS A 187 -8.31 3.50 -9.26
C LYS A 187 -7.00 3.54 -8.46
N SER A 188 -6.15 2.55 -8.66
CA SER A 188 -4.81 2.45 -8.06
C SER A 188 -3.77 3.04 -9.02
N ILE A 189 -3.08 4.11 -8.61
CA ILE A 189 -2.24 4.91 -9.50
C ILE A 189 -0.79 4.84 -9.10
N ALA A 190 0.08 4.53 -10.07
CA ALA A 190 1.50 4.44 -9.86
C ALA A 190 2.25 5.78 -9.86
N ASN A 191 3.44 5.84 -9.24
CA ASN A 191 4.19 7.10 -9.09
C ASN A 191 5.51 7.09 -9.84
N ILE A 192 5.73 8.11 -10.68
CA ILE A 192 7.01 8.37 -11.34
C ILE A 192 7.55 9.70 -10.84
N PHE A 193 8.70 9.67 -10.18
CA PHE A 193 9.29 10.84 -9.52
C PHE A 193 10.74 11.07 -9.94
N PHE A 194 11.02 12.31 -10.36
CA PHE A 194 12.37 12.81 -10.61
C PHE A 194 12.69 13.99 -9.72
N SER A 195 13.87 13.96 -9.08
CA SER A 195 14.39 15.03 -8.24
C SER A 195 15.90 15.09 -8.32
N ASP A 196 16.45 16.30 -8.25
CA ASP A 196 17.91 16.53 -8.23
C ASP A 196 18.61 15.87 -7.02
N ASN A 197 17.88 15.61 -5.94
CA ASN A 197 18.43 15.09 -4.70
C ASN A 197 18.04 13.62 -4.45
N ASP A 198 16.79 13.26 -4.69
CA ASP A 198 16.23 11.97 -4.24
C ASP A 198 16.50 10.81 -5.19
N ARG A 199 16.97 11.08 -6.42
CA ARG A 199 17.19 10.07 -7.47
C ARG A 199 18.62 10.03 -8.00
N GLY A 200 19.54 10.71 -7.33
CA GLY A 200 20.97 10.74 -7.67
C GLY A 200 21.21 11.12 -9.14
N PRO A 201 21.75 10.22 -9.97
CA PRO A 201 21.97 10.48 -11.39
C PRO A 201 20.80 10.10 -12.32
N GLN A 202 19.70 9.54 -11.82
CA GLN A 202 18.55 9.19 -12.65
C GLN A 202 17.78 10.45 -13.09
N THR A 203 17.31 10.48 -14.35
CA THR A 203 16.66 11.66 -14.95
C THR A 203 15.69 11.27 -16.07
N TYR A 204 14.65 12.08 -16.33
CA TYR A 204 13.57 11.77 -17.29
C TYR A 204 14.08 11.37 -18.69
N LYS A 205 15.26 11.85 -19.11
CA LYS A 205 15.84 11.55 -20.42
C LYS A 205 15.97 10.05 -20.68
N GLN A 206 16.16 9.24 -19.64
CA GLN A 206 16.27 7.79 -19.76
C GLN A 206 14.95 7.13 -20.18
N MET A 207 13.81 7.71 -19.79
CA MET A 207 12.48 7.26 -20.23
C MET A 207 12.17 7.67 -21.68
N LEU A 208 12.73 8.80 -22.13
CA LEU A 208 12.44 9.38 -23.45
C LEU A 208 13.28 8.78 -24.58
N ILE A 209 14.13 7.78 -24.31
CA ILE A 209 14.89 7.09 -25.34
C ILE A 209 13.92 6.39 -26.29
N GLN A 210 14.06 6.67 -27.59
CA GLN A 210 13.23 6.07 -28.63
C GLN A 210 14.00 4.97 -29.38
N ASP A 211 13.27 3.96 -29.84
CA ASP A 211 13.80 2.95 -30.77
C ASP A 211 13.97 3.52 -32.19
N GLU A 212 14.46 2.71 -33.13
CA GLU A 212 14.64 3.11 -34.54
C GLU A 212 13.33 3.50 -35.25
N ASN A 213 12.18 3.08 -34.72
CA ASN A 213 10.85 3.38 -35.24
C ASN A 213 10.22 4.63 -34.58
N GLY A 214 10.86 5.20 -33.57
CA GLY A 214 10.33 6.33 -32.80
C GLY A 214 9.37 5.94 -31.67
N ASN A 215 9.27 4.66 -31.32
CA ASN A 215 8.50 4.20 -30.16
C ASN A 215 9.25 4.51 -28.86
N PHE A 216 8.57 4.49 -27.72
CA PHE A 216 9.16 4.67 -26.39
C PHE A 216 9.17 3.34 -25.63
N PRO A 217 10.24 2.52 -25.70
CA PRO A 217 10.25 1.18 -25.08
C PRO A 217 9.93 1.19 -23.59
N VAL A 218 10.37 2.22 -22.85
CA VAL A 218 10.03 2.37 -21.43
C VAL A 218 8.52 2.60 -21.23
N ALA A 219 7.85 3.37 -22.11
CA ALA A 219 6.41 3.56 -22.03
C ALA A 219 5.64 2.26 -22.35
N GLU A 220 6.15 1.45 -23.28
CA GLU A 220 5.57 0.13 -23.57
C GLU A 220 5.64 -0.79 -22.36
N LYS A 221 6.80 -0.81 -21.69
CA LYS A 221 7.03 -1.61 -20.49
C LYS A 221 6.23 -1.14 -19.29
N LEU A 222 6.06 0.16 -19.10
CA LEU A 222 5.13 0.70 -18.12
C LEU A 222 3.71 0.17 -18.37
N ALA A 223 3.21 0.26 -19.61
CA ALA A 223 1.88 -0.28 -19.93
C ALA A 223 1.75 -1.79 -19.65
N GLU A 224 2.80 -2.57 -19.93
CA GLU A 224 2.86 -4.01 -19.61
C GLU A 224 2.86 -4.27 -18.09
N MET A 225 3.61 -3.48 -17.32
CA MET A 225 3.64 -3.58 -15.85
C MET A 225 2.28 -3.23 -15.23
N ALA A 226 1.59 -2.20 -15.72
CA ALA A 226 0.25 -1.82 -15.27
C ALA A 226 -0.75 -2.95 -15.49
N GLU A 227 -0.70 -3.61 -16.65
CA GLU A 227 -1.54 -4.78 -16.95
C GLU A 227 -1.20 -5.98 -16.06
N TYR A 228 0.10 -6.28 -15.87
CA TYR A 228 0.54 -7.45 -15.11
C TYR A 228 0.23 -7.36 -13.61
N TYR A 229 0.48 -6.18 -13.03
CA TYR A 229 0.25 -5.86 -11.62
C TYR A 229 -1.16 -5.34 -11.32
N ASN A 230 -1.95 -5.09 -12.37
CA ASN A 230 -3.34 -4.67 -12.31
C ASN A 230 -3.55 -3.32 -11.60
N TYR A 231 -2.76 -2.30 -11.95
CA TYR A 231 -2.97 -0.91 -11.52
C TYR A 231 -3.34 -0.03 -12.72
N ASP A 232 -3.97 1.12 -12.47
CA ASP A 232 -4.75 1.85 -13.49
C ASP A 232 -4.02 2.99 -14.20
N GLY A 233 -2.81 3.34 -13.79
CA GLY A 233 -2.04 4.38 -14.47
C GLY A 233 -0.91 5.00 -13.67
N TYR A 234 -0.56 6.26 -13.98
CA TYR A 234 0.63 6.93 -13.48
C TYR A 234 0.40 8.42 -13.14
N PHE A 235 0.94 8.82 -12.00
CA PHE A 235 1.21 10.19 -11.61
C PHE A 235 2.66 10.55 -11.93
N PHE A 236 2.85 11.62 -12.70
CA PHE A 236 4.16 12.13 -13.09
C PHE A 236 4.55 13.35 -12.26
N ASN A 237 5.60 13.21 -11.46
CA ASN A 237 6.19 14.28 -10.68
C ASN A 237 7.61 14.63 -11.15
N GLN A 238 7.72 15.72 -11.88
CA GLN A 238 8.99 16.21 -12.43
C GLN A 238 9.52 17.38 -11.58
N GLU A 239 10.47 17.13 -10.69
CA GLU A 239 11.00 18.10 -9.70
C GLU A 239 12.52 18.35 -9.80
N GLU A 240 13.14 18.08 -10.96
CA GLU A 240 14.54 18.44 -11.20
C GLU A 240 14.69 19.98 -11.36
N VAL A 241 14.62 20.74 -10.27
CA VAL A 241 14.65 22.22 -10.22
C VAL A 241 15.88 22.82 -10.89
N ALA A 242 17.05 22.21 -10.72
CA ALA A 242 18.32 22.75 -11.20
C ALA A 242 18.41 22.79 -12.74
N ARG A 243 17.64 21.94 -13.43
CA ARG A 243 17.76 21.74 -14.89
C ARG A 243 16.44 21.83 -15.63
N GLY A 244 15.36 21.42 -14.99
CA GLY A 244 14.07 21.21 -15.61
C GLY A 244 14.11 20.18 -16.75
N VAL A 245 13.06 20.20 -17.55
CA VAL A 245 13.02 19.51 -18.84
C VAL A 245 13.75 20.35 -19.88
N ALA A 246 14.59 19.75 -20.72
CA ALA A 246 15.24 20.50 -21.79
C ALA A 246 14.18 20.92 -22.83
N PRO A 247 14.18 22.17 -23.34
CA PRO A 247 13.16 22.63 -24.29
C PRO A 247 12.94 21.70 -25.48
N GLU A 248 14.01 21.09 -25.99
CA GLU A 248 13.98 20.11 -27.08
C GLU A 248 13.26 18.80 -26.73
N ASP A 249 13.19 18.42 -25.45
CA ASP A 249 12.61 17.16 -24.99
C ASP A 249 11.13 17.27 -24.65
N ILE A 250 10.61 18.49 -24.46
CA ILE A 250 9.22 18.73 -24.01
C ILE A 250 8.19 18.05 -24.94
N ALA A 251 8.40 18.13 -26.25
CA ALA A 251 7.53 17.47 -27.21
C ALA A 251 7.61 15.93 -27.11
N SER A 252 8.78 15.39 -26.81
CA SER A 252 8.99 13.95 -26.63
C SER A 252 8.34 13.46 -25.33
N TYR A 253 8.49 14.21 -24.24
CA TYR A 253 7.86 13.90 -22.95
C TYR A 253 6.32 13.87 -23.06
N LYS A 254 5.72 14.85 -23.74
CA LYS A 254 4.28 14.84 -23.98
C LYS A 254 3.83 13.64 -24.82
N LYS A 255 4.62 13.22 -25.83
CA LYS A 255 4.31 12.00 -26.59
C LYS A 255 4.44 10.73 -25.74
N PHE A 256 5.41 10.68 -24.84
CA PHE A 256 5.57 9.58 -23.87
C PHE A 256 4.34 9.45 -22.98
N MET A 257 3.89 10.53 -22.34
CA MET A 257 2.69 10.53 -21.50
C MET A 257 1.43 10.20 -22.31
N LYS A 258 1.31 10.79 -23.50
CA LYS A 258 0.20 10.52 -24.42
C LYS A 258 0.14 9.04 -24.80
N TYR A 259 1.27 8.38 -25.01
CA TYR A 259 1.29 6.95 -25.32
C TYR A 259 0.60 6.13 -24.21
N LEU A 260 0.96 6.37 -22.94
CA LEU A 260 0.35 5.67 -21.81
C LEU A 260 -1.14 5.96 -21.72
N ARG A 261 -1.53 7.23 -21.90
CA ARG A 261 -2.93 7.63 -21.93
C ARG A 261 -3.72 6.94 -23.04
N ASP A 262 -3.16 6.89 -24.26
CA ASP A 262 -3.80 6.26 -25.41
C ASP A 262 -3.89 4.73 -25.27
N LYS A 263 -3.15 4.13 -24.31
CA LYS A 263 -3.32 2.73 -23.87
C LYS A 263 -4.47 2.53 -22.88
N GLY A 264 -5.16 3.59 -22.47
CA GLY A 264 -6.28 3.54 -21.53
C GLY A 264 -5.87 3.71 -20.07
N LEU A 265 -4.60 3.99 -19.79
CA LEU A 265 -4.11 4.26 -18.44
C LEU A 265 -4.41 5.70 -18.04
N TYR A 266 -4.75 5.91 -16.77
CA TYR A 266 -4.90 7.24 -16.22
C TYR A 266 -3.53 7.93 -16.10
N VAL A 267 -3.39 9.13 -16.64
CA VAL A 267 -2.15 9.91 -16.54
C VAL A 267 -2.43 11.25 -15.85
N GLN A 268 -1.81 11.50 -14.70
CA GLN A 268 -1.86 12.79 -14.03
C GLN A 268 -0.48 13.46 -14.05
N TRP A 269 -0.47 14.76 -14.36
CA TRP A 269 0.73 15.59 -14.38
C TRP A 269 0.79 16.48 -13.14
N TYR A 270 1.95 16.59 -12.48
CA TYR A 270 2.14 17.58 -11.41
C TYR A 270 2.46 18.96 -11.97
N ASP A 271 1.88 20.02 -11.42
CA ASP A 271 2.09 21.43 -11.82
C ASP A 271 3.52 21.91 -11.53
N SER A 272 4.52 21.43 -12.27
CA SER A 272 5.92 21.79 -12.10
C SER A 272 6.52 22.49 -13.32
N THR A 273 6.36 21.93 -14.53
CA THR A 273 7.14 22.33 -15.70
C THR A 273 6.45 23.37 -16.57
N ILE A 274 7.20 24.40 -16.98
CA ILE A 274 6.75 25.40 -17.97
C ILE A 274 6.91 24.87 -19.39
N ASN A 275 5.84 24.74 -20.16
CA ASN A 275 5.82 24.12 -21.50
C ASN A 275 6.79 24.74 -22.53
N THR A 276 7.15 26.02 -22.42
CA THR A 276 8.03 26.67 -23.43
C THR A 276 9.51 26.69 -23.04
N THR A 277 9.82 26.56 -21.75
CA THR A 277 11.21 26.68 -21.25
C THR A 277 11.70 25.42 -20.55
N GLY A 278 10.77 24.55 -20.17
CA GLY A 278 11.00 23.34 -19.39
C GLY A 278 11.48 23.57 -17.96
N LYS A 279 11.61 24.82 -17.51
CA LYS A 279 11.95 25.15 -16.13
C LYS A 279 10.87 24.69 -15.16
N ILE A 280 11.29 24.28 -13.97
CA ILE A 280 10.39 24.05 -12.84
C ILE A 280 9.96 25.41 -12.29
N GLN A 281 8.67 25.69 -12.36
CA GLN A 281 8.03 26.88 -11.82
C GLN A 281 6.54 26.59 -11.60
N TYR A 282 6.18 26.23 -10.38
CA TYR A 282 4.81 25.94 -9.98
C TYR A 282 3.87 27.12 -10.27
N GLN A 283 2.77 26.87 -10.94
CA GLN A 283 1.80 27.91 -11.29
C GLN A 283 0.73 28.10 -10.22
N ASN A 284 0.48 27.06 -9.42
CA ASN A 284 -0.63 26.96 -8.45
C ASN A 284 -2.00 27.20 -9.10
N GLN A 285 -2.08 27.06 -10.43
CA GLN A 285 -3.27 27.28 -11.22
C GLN A 285 -3.10 26.61 -12.58
N PHE A 286 -4.19 26.15 -13.18
CA PHE A 286 -4.20 25.63 -14.55
C PHE A 286 -4.25 26.78 -15.55
N ASN A 287 -3.20 26.94 -16.37
CA ASN A 287 -3.10 28.07 -17.30
C ASN A 287 -2.29 27.73 -18.56
N GLY A 288 -2.08 28.70 -19.47
CA GLY A 288 -1.36 28.50 -20.73
C GLY A 288 0.09 28.01 -20.62
N LEU A 289 0.72 28.11 -19.44
CA LEU A 289 2.11 27.69 -19.21
C LEU A 289 2.25 26.19 -18.89
N ASN A 290 1.24 25.58 -18.27
CA ASN A 290 1.24 24.15 -17.90
C ASN A 290 0.18 23.33 -18.65
N SER A 291 -0.93 23.94 -19.10
CA SER A 291 -2.02 23.24 -19.79
C SER A 291 -1.64 22.43 -21.03
N PRO A 292 -0.57 22.73 -21.80
CA PRO A 292 -0.14 21.85 -22.88
C PRO A 292 0.36 20.46 -22.43
N PHE A 293 0.65 20.24 -21.13
CA PHE A 293 0.91 18.89 -20.60
C PHE A 293 -0.37 18.08 -20.38
N VAL A 294 -1.55 18.72 -20.42
CA VAL A 294 -2.86 18.08 -20.36
C VAL A 294 -3.54 18.08 -21.73
N GLN A 295 -3.69 19.26 -22.34
CA GLN A 295 -4.33 19.48 -23.63
C GLN A 295 -3.41 20.33 -24.51
N ASP A 296 -2.68 19.68 -25.41
CA ASP A 296 -1.77 20.32 -26.35
C ASP A 296 -2.49 20.67 -27.66
N SER A 297 -2.18 21.85 -28.22
CA SER A 297 -2.81 22.32 -29.46
C SER A 297 -2.50 21.46 -30.71
N VAL A 298 -1.44 20.65 -30.67
CA VAL A 298 -1.00 19.79 -31.78
C VAL A 298 -1.24 18.32 -31.45
N LEU A 299 -0.88 17.88 -30.23
CA LEU A 299 -1.01 16.48 -29.83
C LEU A 299 -2.41 16.11 -29.31
N GLY A 300 -3.27 17.09 -29.04
CA GLY A 300 -4.56 16.87 -28.40
C GLY A 300 -4.39 16.55 -26.91
N ARG A 301 -5.22 15.65 -26.39
CA ARG A 301 -5.15 15.23 -24.99
C ARG A 301 -3.88 14.40 -24.74
N VAL A 302 -3.03 14.91 -23.84
CA VAL A 302 -1.71 14.37 -23.46
C VAL A 302 -1.79 13.60 -22.14
N SER A 303 -2.45 14.16 -21.13
CA SER A 303 -2.73 13.52 -19.84
C SER A 303 -4.22 13.64 -19.50
N ASP A 304 -4.70 12.89 -18.52
CA ASP A 304 -6.09 12.96 -18.06
C ASP A 304 -6.31 14.10 -17.06
N SER A 305 -5.31 14.47 -16.27
CA SER A 305 -5.49 15.56 -15.30
C SER A 305 -4.19 16.23 -14.90
N ILE A 306 -4.31 17.29 -14.10
CA ILE A 306 -3.22 18.00 -13.44
C ILE A 306 -3.46 18.13 -11.93
N PHE A 307 -2.43 17.83 -11.13
CA PHE A 307 -2.36 18.16 -9.72
C PHE A 307 -1.71 19.55 -9.59
N LEU A 308 -2.47 20.54 -9.09
CA LEU A 308 -1.99 21.90 -8.87
C LEU A 308 -1.16 21.98 -7.59
N ASN A 309 -0.03 22.69 -7.65
CA ASN A 309 0.78 22.97 -6.45
C ASN A 309 0.01 23.84 -5.44
N TYR A 310 0.42 23.75 -4.17
CA TYR A 310 -0.39 24.13 -3.00
C TYR A 310 -0.69 25.63 -2.83
N VAL A 311 0.06 26.55 -3.45
CA VAL A 311 0.00 27.99 -3.11
C VAL A 311 -1.05 28.73 -3.95
N TRP A 312 -2.27 28.20 -3.99
CA TRP A 312 -3.39 28.74 -4.75
C TRP A 312 -4.28 29.67 -3.90
N ASN A 313 -5.17 30.41 -4.57
CA ASN A 313 -6.24 31.19 -3.93
C ASN A 313 -7.52 31.13 -4.77
N HIS A 314 -8.60 31.72 -4.26
CA HIS A 314 -9.91 31.64 -4.93
C HIS A 314 -9.92 32.19 -6.36
N LYS A 315 -9.15 33.25 -6.64
CA LYS A 315 -9.04 33.78 -8.01
C LYS A 315 -8.33 32.77 -8.92
N MET A 316 -7.21 32.21 -8.47
CA MET A 316 -6.43 31.22 -9.22
C MET A 316 -7.24 29.96 -9.55
N LEU A 317 -8.04 29.47 -8.60
CA LEU A 317 -8.90 28.29 -8.82
C LEU A 317 -10.07 28.57 -9.76
N ARG A 318 -10.66 29.76 -9.68
CA ARG A 318 -11.64 30.23 -10.68
C ARG A 318 -11.01 30.36 -12.07
N ASP A 319 -9.84 31.00 -12.17
CA ASP A 319 -9.12 31.13 -13.44
C ASP A 319 -8.77 29.74 -14.02
N SER A 320 -8.43 28.77 -13.16
CA SER A 320 -8.13 27.38 -13.55
C SER A 320 -9.34 26.69 -14.18
N ARG A 321 -10.49 26.80 -13.52
CA ARG A 321 -11.78 26.29 -14.03
C ARG A 321 -12.12 26.93 -15.37
N ASP A 322 -12.09 28.26 -15.44
CA ASP A 322 -12.45 29.01 -16.66
C ASP A 322 -11.49 28.67 -17.81
N HIS A 323 -10.20 28.45 -17.51
CA HIS A 323 -9.21 28.00 -18.50
C HIS A 323 -9.49 26.59 -19.00
N ALA A 324 -9.81 25.63 -18.12
CA ALA A 324 -10.21 24.28 -18.51
C ALA A 324 -11.44 24.28 -19.43
N LEU A 325 -12.47 25.05 -19.08
CA LEU A 325 -13.66 25.23 -19.92
C LEU A 325 -13.33 25.84 -21.28
N SER A 326 -12.39 26.80 -21.34
CA SER A 326 -11.95 27.41 -22.61
C SER A 326 -11.26 26.41 -23.55
N LEU A 327 -10.71 25.33 -22.99
CA LEU A 327 -10.08 24.22 -23.72
C LEU A 327 -11.06 23.08 -24.03
N GLY A 328 -12.33 23.21 -23.64
CA GLY A 328 -13.36 22.18 -23.81
C GLY A 328 -13.19 20.99 -22.86
N LEU A 329 -12.62 21.22 -21.68
CA LEU A 329 -12.34 20.19 -20.67
C LEU A 329 -13.28 20.39 -19.47
N ASP A 330 -13.68 19.30 -18.83
CA ASP A 330 -14.36 19.36 -17.54
C ASP A 330 -13.34 19.69 -16.43
N PRO A 331 -13.49 20.82 -15.71
CA PRO A 331 -12.61 21.17 -14.60
C PRO A 331 -12.64 20.15 -13.44
N LEU A 332 -13.76 19.46 -13.19
CA LEU A 332 -13.88 18.45 -12.14
C LEU A 332 -13.22 17.11 -12.52
N GLU A 333 -12.98 16.84 -13.80
CA GLU A 333 -12.19 15.67 -14.21
C GLU A 333 -10.72 16.01 -14.49
N THR A 334 -10.43 17.28 -14.74
CA THR A 334 -9.12 17.70 -15.30
C THR A 334 -8.22 18.40 -14.29
N VAL A 335 -8.76 19.20 -13.37
CA VAL A 335 -7.97 20.08 -12.50
C VAL A 335 -8.16 19.67 -11.05
N PHE A 336 -7.06 19.37 -10.37
CA PHE A 336 -7.07 18.95 -8.97
C PHE A 336 -6.32 19.98 -8.11
N ALA A 337 -7.03 20.66 -7.21
CA ALA A 337 -6.46 21.61 -6.26
C ALA A 337 -5.67 20.85 -5.19
N GLY A 338 -4.34 20.99 -5.19
CA GLY A 338 -3.46 20.28 -4.27
C GLY A 338 -3.57 20.77 -2.83
N VAL A 339 -3.54 19.82 -1.89
CA VAL A 339 -3.56 20.02 -0.44
C VAL A 339 -2.49 19.12 0.16
N GLU A 340 -1.54 19.70 0.89
CA GLU A 340 -0.53 18.93 1.65
C GLU A 340 -1.09 18.62 3.05
N GLY A 341 -1.19 17.34 3.39
CA GLY A 341 -1.63 16.84 4.70
C GLY A 341 -0.60 17.17 5.78
N GLY A 342 -1.06 17.47 7.00
CA GLY A 342 -0.20 17.67 8.17
C GLY A 342 0.64 18.96 8.22
N HIS A 343 0.82 19.69 7.11
CA HIS A 343 1.67 20.90 7.03
C HIS A 343 1.44 21.90 8.19
N ASP A 344 0.18 22.21 8.51
CA ASP A 344 -0.21 23.17 9.54
C ASP A 344 -0.61 22.52 10.89
N LYS A 345 -0.01 21.36 11.20
CA LYS A 345 -0.15 20.60 12.46
C LYS A 345 -1.61 20.29 12.81
N PHE A 346 -2.27 19.51 11.97
CA PHE A 346 -3.68 19.13 12.06
C PHE A 346 -4.60 20.24 12.60
N GLY A 347 -4.68 21.36 11.86
CA GLY A 347 -5.62 22.44 12.15
C GLY A 347 -5.25 23.32 13.35
N ARG A 348 -4.12 23.07 14.04
CA ARG A 348 -3.62 23.95 15.11
C ARG A 348 -3.14 25.30 14.57
N TRP A 349 -2.68 25.33 13.33
CA TRP A 349 -2.32 26.55 12.62
C TRP A 349 -3.25 26.80 11.44
N LYS A 350 -3.30 28.06 11.00
CA LYS A 350 -4.07 28.43 9.82
C LYS A 350 -3.40 27.85 8.59
N GLN A 351 -4.17 27.09 7.80
CA GLN A 351 -3.72 26.51 6.54
C GLN A 351 -3.22 27.59 5.57
N SER A 352 -2.10 27.33 4.91
CA SER A 352 -1.60 28.19 3.82
C SER A 352 -2.50 28.14 2.57
N TYR A 353 -3.29 27.07 2.44
CA TYR A 353 -4.27 26.80 1.39
C TYR A 353 -5.61 26.38 2.04
N ASP A 354 -6.66 27.19 1.86
CA ASP A 354 -7.98 26.97 2.47
C ASP A 354 -8.98 26.46 1.42
N LEU A 355 -9.39 25.19 1.50
CA LEU A 355 -10.26 24.55 0.49
C LEU A 355 -11.57 25.29 0.22
N ARG A 356 -12.03 26.13 1.14
CA ARG A 356 -13.17 27.04 0.89
C ARG A 356 -12.95 28.01 -0.26
N HIS A 357 -11.70 28.31 -0.60
CA HIS A 357 -11.37 29.10 -1.79
C HIS A 357 -11.63 28.35 -3.10
N ASN A 358 -11.76 27.02 -3.07
CA ASN A 358 -12.18 26.24 -4.23
C ASN A 358 -13.70 26.26 -4.43
N LEU A 359 -14.49 26.85 -3.53
CA LEU A 359 -15.94 26.91 -3.67
C LEU A 359 -16.39 28.09 -4.53
N ASP A 360 -17.44 27.88 -5.34
CA ASP A 360 -18.17 28.93 -6.06
C ASP A 360 -19.20 29.65 -5.17
N GLU A 361 -19.99 30.56 -5.75
CA GLU A 361 -21.05 31.28 -5.04
C GLU A 361 -22.17 30.40 -4.47
N ASN A 362 -22.33 29.16 -4.96
CA ASN A 362 -23.31 28.18 -4.51
C ASN A 362 -22.72 27.17 -3.51
N GLY A 363 -21.44 27.32 -3.15
CA GLY A 363 -20.74 26.40 -2.26
C GLY A 363 -20.24 25.12 -2.96
N GLN A 364 -20.21 25.08 -4.29
CA GLN A 364 -19.74 23.92 -5.06
C GLN A 364 -18.24 24.03 -5.35
N PRO A 365 -17.47 22.94 -5.25
CA PRO A 365 -16.10 22.92 -5.75
C PRO A 365 -16.02 23.32 -7.23
N MET A 366 -15.09 24.23 -7.55
CA MET A 366 -14.84 24.69 -8.92
C MET A 366 -13.91 23.75 -9.69
N ASN A 367 -13.10 22.98 -8.96
CA ASN A 367 -12.12 22.01 -9.44
C ASN A 367 -12.14 20.83 -8.48
N SER A 368 -11.61 19.68 -8.89
CA SER A 368 -11.41 18.53 -8.00
C SER A 368 -10.30 18.76 -6.99
N ILE A 369 -10.10 17.82 -6.07
CA ILE A 369 -9.16 17.97 -4.95
C ILE A 369 -8.10 16.89 -5.08
N ALA A 370 -6.84 17.24 -4.83
CA ALA A 370 -5.82 16.23 -4.61
C ALA A 370 -5.09 16.44 -3.29
N THR A 371 -4.89 15.37 -2.54
CA THR A 371 -4.20 15.39 -1.25
C THR A 371 -2.86 14.68 -1.35
N LEU A 372 -1.84 15.22 -0.70
CA LEU A 372 -0.54 14.57 -0.53
C LEU A 372 -0.21 14.41 0.95
N GLY A 373 0.07 13.17 1.37
CA GLY A 373 0.36 12.81 2.75
C GLY A 373 -0.87 12.81 3.66
N ALA A 374 -2.05 12.38 3.19
CA ALA A 374 -3.27 12.36 4.01
C ALA A 374 -3.19 11.36 5.19
N ASP A 375 -2.26 10.41 5.12
CA ASP A 375 -1.84 9.48 6.17
C ASP A 375 -1.04 10.13 7.30
N PHE A 376 -0.77 11.44 7.27
CA PHE A 376 -0.20 12.18 8.41
C PHE A 376 -1.05 12.04 9.70
N THR A 377 -2.33 11.70 9.56
CA THR A 377 -3.22 11.33 10.66
C THR A 377 -2.64 10.20 11.51
N HIS A 378 -1.82 9.34 10.91
CA HIS A 378 -1.02 8.31 11.55
C HIS A 378 0.48 8.69 11.60
N ASN A 379 1.07 8.99 10.45
CA ASN A 379 2.52 9.09 10.27
C ASN A 379 3.16 10.34 10.91
N ALA A 380 2.36 11.35 11.28
CA ALA A 380 2.84 12.55 11.97
C ALA A 380 2.49 12.56 13.47
N LEU A 381 1.99 11.44 14.01
CA LEU A 381 1.46 11.38 15.38
C LEU A 381 2.51 11.82 16.41
N ASP A 382 3.69 11.20 16.39
CA ASP A 382 4.80 11.45 17.31
C ASP A 382 5.30 12.91 17.25
N GLU A 383 5.49 13.43 16.05
CA GLU A 383 5.91 14.82 15.82
C GLU A 383 4.86 15.82 16.33
N GLU A 384 3.58 15.48 16.22
CA GLU A 384 2.48 16.29 16.71
C GLU A 384 2.27 16.21 18.23
N MET A 385 2.61 15.07 18.84
CA MET A 385 2.72 14.89 20.29
C MET A 385 3.90 15.70 20.88
N GLY A 386 4.89 16.03 20.06
CA GLY A 386 6.02 16.89 20.39
C GLY A 386 7.34 16.16 20.55
N ASP A 387 7.42 14.88 20.17
CA ASP A 387 8.63 14.06 20.21
C ASP A 387 8.73 13.18 18.96
N GLY A 388 9.36 13.68 17.90
CA GLY A 388 9.59 12.88 16.69
C GLY A 388 10.65 11.79 16.83
N SER A 389 11.21 11.56 18.03
CA SER A 389 12.16 10.48 18.29
C SER A 389 11.50 9.18 18.79
N THR A 390 10.21 9.24 19.13
CA THR A 390 9.41 8.07 19.47
C THR A 390 8.78 7.44 18.22
N ASN A 391 8.17 6.28 18.40
CA ASN A 391 7.44 5.57 17.35
C ASN A 391 6.10 5.04 17.89
N HIS A 392 5.38 5.88 18.64
CA HIS A 392 4.07 5.59 19.21
C HIS A 392 3.04 5.23 18.12
N ARG A 393 3.20 5.75 16.89
CA ARG A 393 2.41 5.29 15.74
C ARG A 393 2.49 3.78 15.49
N ALA A 394 3.59 3.12 15.86
CA ALA A 394 3.76 1.68 15.75
C ALA A 394 3.47 0.92 17.06
N GLU A 395 2.86 1.58 18.05
CA GLU A 395 2.46 0.96 19.32
C GLU A 395 0.94 0.86 19.35
N ASP A 396 0.42 -0.36 19.52
CA ASP A 396 -1.02 -0.66 19.52
C ASP A 396 -1.86 0.25 20.44
N GLU A 397 -1.28 0.67 21.57
CA GLU A 397 -1.96 1.50 22.57
C GLU A 397 -2.32 2.91 22.07
N TYR A 398 -1.71 3.36 20.96
CA TYR A 398 -1.97 4.67 20.37
C TYR A 398 -2.83 4.61 19.11
N GLN A 399 -3.17 3.41 18.62
CA GLN A 399 -3.86 3.26 17.34
C GLN A 399 -5.27 3.90 17.35
N TRP A 400 -5.93 3.99 18.51
CA TRP A 400 -7.21 4.70 18.63
C TRP A 400 -7.10 6.19 18.26
N MET A 401 -5.94 6.83 18.48
CA MET A 401 -5.71 8.22 18.09
C MET A 401 -5.74 8.36 16.58
N THR A 402 -5.14 7.41 15.85
CA THR A 402 -5.19 7.34 14.38
C THR A 402 -6.63 7.34 13.90
N PHE A 403 -7.51 6.49 14.46
CA PHE A 403 -8.91 6.40 14.01
C PHE A 403 -9.70 7.69 14.21
N VAL A 404 -9.49 8.39 15.33
CA VAL A 404 -10.13 9.68 15.60
C VAL A 404 -9.57 10.76 14.67
N ARG A 405 -8.24 10.76 14.46
CA ARG A 405 -7.54 11.69 13.55
C ARG A 405 -8.00 11.51 12.10
N ASP A 406 -8.08 10.28 11.61
CA ASP A 406 -8.63 9.98 10.29
C ASP A 406 -10.07 10.47 10.17
N ARG A 407 -10.94 10.16 11.14
CA ARG A 407 -12.33 10.61 11.12
C ARG A 407 -12.44 12.13 11.12
N ALA A 408 -11.60 12.83 11.88
CA ALA A 408 -11.54 14.29 11.86
C ALA A 408 -11.06 14.87 10.52
N TRP A 409 -10.18 14.17 9.81
CA TRP A 409 -9.69 14.59 8.49
C TRP A 409 -10.75 14.38 7.41
N TRP A 410 -11.40 13.21 7.40
CA TRP A 410 -12.32 12.78 6.34
C TRP A 410 -13.75 13.25 6.59
N SER A 411 -14.33 12.95 7.75
CA SER A 411 -15.70 13.34 8.12
C SER A 411 -15.77 14.75 8.72
N GLY A 412 -14.64 15.34 9.09
CA GLY A 412 -14.55 16.68 9.67
C GLY A 412 -14.43 16.68 11.19
N PRO A 413 -14.07 17.81 11.81
CA PRO A 413 -13.64 17.84 13.20
C PRO A 413 -14.75 17.52 14.21
N ASN A 414 -16.01 17.62 13.82
CA ASN A 414 -17.15 17.19 14.63
C ASN A 414 -17.39 15.67 14.57
N GLN A 415 -16.59 14.93 13.79
CA GLN A 415 -16.69 13.48 13.59
C GLN A 415 -18.07 13.03 13.07
N ASP A 416 -18.75 13.91 12.33
CA ASP A 416 -20.07 13.71 11.74
C ASP A 416 -20.02 14.26 10.29
N PRO A 417 -20.17 13.43 9.25
CA PRO A 417 -20.06 13.89 7.87
C PRO A 417 -21.17 14.87 7.46
N THR A 418 -22.27 14.97 8.22
CA THR A 418 -23.31 16.00 7.99
C THR A 418 -22.96 17.35 8.62
N ASP A 419 -21.96 17.38 9.49
CA ASP A 419 -21.39 18.58 10.11
C ASP A 419 -19.85 18.59 9.97
N ALA A 420 -19.39 18.43 8.72
CA ALA A 420 -17.97 18.27 8.42
C ALA A 420 -17.16 19.58 8.51
N ARG A 421 -17.80 20.72 8.74
CA ARG A 421 -17.14 22.04 8.70
C ARG A 421 -16.39 22.33 10.00
N ARG A 422 -15.37 23.19 9.92
CA ARG A 422 -14.49 23.55 11.04
C ARG A 422 -15.26 24.05 12.25
N ASN A 423 -14.88 23.56 13.42
CA ASN A 423 -15.43 23.93 14.71
C ASN A 423 -14.28 24.07 15.73
N ALA A 424 -14.01 25.30 16.16
CA ALA A 424 -12.95 25.57 17.15
C ALA A 424 -13.25 24.99 18.55
N SER A 425 -14.49 24.60 18.81
CA SER A 425 -14.92 23.96 20.05
C SER A 425 -14.96 22.43 19.97
N ALA A 426 -14.63 21.84 18.81
CA ALA A 426 -14.51 20.39 18.69
C ALA A 426 -13.41 19.85 19.63
N ASP A 427 -13.75 18.82 20.40
CA ASP A 427 -12.81 18.18 21.32
C ASP A 427 -11.94 17.17 20.57
N LEU A 428 -10.74 17.60 20.19
CA LEU A 428 -9.71 16.79 19.52
C LEU A 428 -8.33 16.91 20.21
N SER A 429 -8.31 17.49 21.41
CA SER A 429 -7.07 17.79 22.12
C SER A 429 -6.36 16.53 22.64
N ASP A 430 -7.13 15.47 22.90
CA ASP A 430 -6.70 14.14 23.32
C ASP A 430 -5.94 13.38 22.22
N VAL A 431 -6.12 13.78 20.96
CA VAL A 431 -5.41 13.21 19.80
C VAL A 431 -4.51 14.22 19.11
N TYR A 432 -4.13 15.28 19.85
CA TYR A 432 -3.21 16.31 19.39
C TYR A 432 -3.64 16.96 18.08
N ALA A 433 -4.93 17.25 17.90
CA ALA A 433 -5.48 17.93 16.74
C ALA A 433 -6.38 19.12 17.13
N SER A 434 -6.82 19.92 16.15
CA SER A 434 -7.75 21.02 16.38
C SER A 434 -8.74 21.22 15.23
N GLY A 435 -10.02 21.37 15.57
CA GLY A 435 -11.07 21.66 14.60
C GLY A 435 -11.15 23.11 14.14
N ALA A 436 -10.24 23.99 14.55
CA ALA A 436 -10.36 25.42 14.28
C ALA A 436 -10.14 25.82 12.81
N ASN A 437 -9.31 25.06 12.08
CA ASN A 437 -8.81 25.46 10.75
C ASN A 437 -8.96 24.41 9.65
N TRP A 438 -9.65 23.29 9.90
CA TRP A 438 -9.86 22.22 8.93
C TRP A 438 -11.35 21.90 8.79
N ASP A 439 -11.85 21.91 7.55
CA ASP A 439 -13.13 21.30 7.21
C ASP A 439 -12.81 19.90 6.68
N GLY A 440 -13.56 18.88 7.09
CA GLY A 440 -13.38 17.52 6.59
C GLY A 440 -13.62 17.42 5.09
N ILE A 441 -13.04 16.40 4.46
CA ILE A 441 -13.26 16.11 3.03
C ILE A 441 -14.76 15.99 2.69
N ALA A 442 -15.56 15.43 3.59
CA ALA A 442 -17.02 15.33 3.45
C ALA A 442 -17.72 16.69 3.27
N ALA A 443 -17.10 17.82 3.64
CA ALA A 443 -17.65 19.15 3.37
C ALA A 443 -17.58 19.58 1.89
N TYR A 444 -16.82 18.85 1.08
CA TYR A 444 -16.52 19.18 -0.32
C TYR A 444 -16.82 18.06 -1.30
N LEU A 445 -17.05 16.84 -0.81
CA LEU A 445 -17.18 15.66 -1.63
C LEU A 445 -18.33 14.78 -1.14
N THR A 446 -19.14 14.31 -2.06
CA THR A 446 -20.20 13.34 -1.77
C THR A 446 -19.61 11.94 -1.63
N GLU A 447 -20.09 11.18 -0.66
CA GLU A 447 -19.76 9.77 -0.49
C GLU A 447 -20.29 8.89 -1.63
N ARG A 448 -19.53 7.84 -1.96
CA ARG A 448 -19.83 6.86 -3.01
C ARG A 448 -19.94 5.45 -2.44
N SER A 449 -20.52 4.54 -3.22
CA SER A 449 -20.69 3.14 -2.83
C SER A 449 -20.55 2.20 -4.01
N VAL A 450 -20.07 0.99 -3.72
CA VAL A 450 -20.05 -0.17 -4.63
C VAL A 450 -21.11 -1.21 -4.24
N ILE A 451 -21.88 -0.95 -3.17
CA ILE A 451 -22.81 -1.92 -2.59
C ILE A 451 -24.08 -1.93 -3.45
N ASN A 452 -24.20 -2.90 -4.34
CA ASN A 452 -25.35 -3.09 -5.24
C ASN A 452 -25.76 -4.57 -5.37
N GLY A 453 -26.81 -4.81 -6.16
CA GLY A 453 -27.34 -6.15 -6.40
C GLY A 453 -28.39 -6.54 -5.36
N SER A 454 -28.39 -7.79 -4.89
CA SER A 454 -29.34 -8.27 -3.87
C SER A 454 -28.68 -8.94 -2.66
N ASN A 455 -27.34 -8.97 -2.61
CA ASN A 455 -26.57 -9.58 -1.54
C ASN A 455 -25.49 -8.63 -1.06
N PHE A 456 -25.32 -8.52 0.26
CA PHE A 456 -24.27 -7.72 0.89
C PHE A 456 -23.97 -8.28 2.27
N ALA A 457 -22.70 -8.32 2.66
CA ALA A 457 -22.27 -8.72 3.99
C ALA A 457 -21.14 -7.82 4.49
N THR A 458 -21.15 -7.57 5.80
CA THR A 458 -20.07 -6.88 6.51
C THR A 458 -20.03 -7.37 7.94
N SER A 459 -18.84 -7.68 8.42
CA SER A 459 -18.55 -7.92 9.84
C SER A 459 -17.86 -6.72 10.48
N PHE A 460 -17.80 -5.58 9.77
CA PHE A 460 -17.07 -4.37 10.16
C PHE A 460 -15.57 -4.59 10.31
N ASN A 461 -15.01 -5.59 9.62
CA ASN A 461 -13.59 -5.87 9.64
C ASN A 461 -12.82 -4.74 8.94
N THR A 462 -12.00 -4.01 9.69
CA THR A 462 -11.21 -2.86 9.18
C THR A 462 -9.91 -3.28 8.50
N GLY A 463 -9.65 -4.59 8.37
CA GLY A 463 -8.46 -5.14 7.73
C GLY A 463 -7.32 -5.42 8.71
N HIS A 464 -7.53 -5.22 10.01
CA HIS A 464 -6.56 -5.54 11.06
C HIS A 464 -7.26 -5.97 12.35
N GLY A 465 -6.50 -6.49 13.30
CA GLY A 465 -7.00 -6.74 14.65
C GLY A 465 -5.92 -7.26 15.58
N LEU A 466 -6.12 -7.08 16.88
CA LEU A 466 -5.28 -7.69 17.92
C LEU A 466 -5.44 -9.21 17.99
N LYS A 467 -6.57 -9.70 17.46
CA LYS A 467 -6.94 -11.12 17.32
C LYS A 467 -7.78 -11.28 16.06
N TYR A 468 -7.90 -12.51 15.58
CA TYR A 468 -8.90 -12.88 14.58
C TYR A 468 -10.01 -13.71 15.23
N TYR A 469 -11.26 -13.32 14.97
CA TYR A 469 -12.44 -13.99 15.48
C TYR A 469 -13.17 -14.74 14.35
N GLU A 470 -13.73 -15.90 14.69
CA GLU A 470 -14.64 -16.68 13.85
C GLU A 470 -15.85 -17.06 14.71
N ASP A 471 -17.05 -16.71 14.25
CA ASP A 471 -18.31 -16.90 14.98
C ASP A 471 -18.30 -16.37 16.44
N GLY A 472 -17.56 -15.29 16.66
CA GLY A 472 -17.40 -14.64 17.97
C GLY A 472 -16.42 -15.31 18.91
N ALA A 473 -15.76 -16.39 18.50
CA ALA A 473 -14.68 -17.03 19.23
C ALA A 473 -13.32 -16.63 18.65
N VAL A 474 -12.29 -16.54 19.48
CA VAL A 474 -10.92 -16.28 19.02
C VAL A 474 -10.44 -17.49 18.21
N SER A 475 -10.25 -17.31 16.90
CA SER A 475 -9.67 -18.30 15.99
C SER A 475 -8.14 -18.20 15.98
N ASN A 476 -7.61 -16.97 16.01
CA ASN A 476 -6.19 -16.70 16.17
C ASN A 476 -5.97 -15.59 17.19
N ASP A 477 -5.08 -15.81 18.16
CA ASP A 477 -4.78 -14.92 19.28
C ASP A 477 -3.61 -13.98 19.01
N LYS A 478 -3.11 -13.96 17.77
CA LYS A 478 -2.07 -13.05 17.29
C LYS A 478 -2.68 -11.83 16.59
N GLU A 479 -1.98 -10.71 16.72
CA GLU A 479 -2.30 -9.51 15.96
C GLU A 479 -1.95 -9.67 14.47
N TRP A 480 -2.61 -8.88 13.63
CA TRP A 480 -2.48 -8.97 12.18
C TRP A 480 -2.99 -7.71 11.48
N SER A 481 -2.45 -7.46 10.28
CA SER A 481 -2.91 -6.48 9.30
C SER A 481 -2.87 -7.05 7.89
N ASN A 482 -4.02 -7.06 7.23
CA ASN A 482 -4.21 -7.47 5.85
C ASN A 482 -5.41 -6.74 5.22
N ILE A 483 -5.15 -5.65 4.51
CA ILE A 483 -6.21 -4.84 3.89
C ILE A 483 -6.98 -5.58 2.78
N ASN A 484 -6.45 -6.70 2.26
CA ASN A 484 -7.20 -7.54 1.31
C ASN A 484 -8.53 -8.03 1.91
N ILE A 485 -8.56 -8.25 3.23
CA ILE A 485 -9.73 -8.78 3.94
C ILE A 485 -10.51 -7.70 4.69
N GLN A 486 -10.21 -6.42 4.45
CA GLN A 486 -11.02 -5.30 4.89
C GLN A 486 -12.41 -5.42 4.23
N ASP A 487 -13.48 -5.33 5.02
CA ASP A 487 -14.84 -5.26 4.49
C ASP A 487 -15.04 -3.94 3.70
N ILE A 488 -16.16 -3.79 2.99
CA ILE A 488 -16.51 -2.44 2.51
C ILE A 488 -16.69 -1.54 3.74
N PRO A 489 -15.88 -0.47 3.93
CA PRO A 489 -15.96 0.33 5.15
C PRO A 489 -17.32 1.02 5.29
N VAL A 490 -17.67 1.40 6.52
CA VAL A 490 -18.88 2.16 6.80
C VAL A 490 -18.84 3.49 6.04
N THR A 491 -19.89 3.78 5.26
CA THR A 491 -19.98 4.97 4.42
C THR A 491 -19.93 6.25 5.26
N TRP A 492 -20.67 6.30 6.38
CA TRP A 492 -20.75 7.48 7.24
C TRP A 492 -20.20 7.21 8.65
N GLN A 493 -19.11 7.87 9.01
CA GLN A 493 -18.47 7.76 10.34
C GLN A 493 -18.44 9.13 11.05
N TRP A 494 -19.35 9.47 11.97
CA TRP A 494 -20.62 8.78 12.24
C TRP A 494 -21.82 9.71 12.07
N TRP A 495 -22.72 9.34 11.16
CA TRP A 495 -24.00 10.04 11.00
C TRP A 495 -25.02 9.44 11.96
N MET A 496 -25.17 10.07 13.13
CA MET A 496 -26.14 9.73 14.15
C MET A 496 -27.24 10.81 14.23
N ASP A 497 -28.45 10.46 13.82
CA ASP A 497 -29.65 11.26 14.02
C ASP A 497 -30.20 10.99 15.43
N SER A 498 -30.57 12.03 16.18
CA SER A 498 -31.23 11.93 17.49
C SER A 498 -32.55 12.68 17.43
N LYS A 499 -33.64 12.06 17.90
CA LYS A 499 -34.96 12.69 17.85
C LYS A 499 -35.08 13.80 18.91
N GLY A 500 -35.21 15.04 18.45
CA GLY A 500 -35.37 16.22 19.32
C GLY A 500 -34.04 16.74 19.85
N GLU A 501 -33.99 17.14 21.12
CA GLU A 501 -32.76 17.61 21.81
C GLU A 501 -32.12 16.50 22.65
N GLY A 502 -32.39 15.22 22.36
CA GLY A 502 -31.85 14.09 23.14
C GLY A 502 -30.39 13.79 22.80
N ASP A 503 -29.73 13.05 23.68
CA ASP A 503 -28.30 12.75 23.56
C ASP A 503 -28.03 11.81 22.38
N LYS A 504 -26.92 12.05 21.68
CA LYS A 504 -26.40 11.13 20.66
C LYS A 504 -25.60 10.02 21.35
N LEU A 505 -25.85 8.76 20.99
CA LEU A 505 -25.00 7.64 21.42
C LEU A 505 -23.60 7.77 20.79
N SER A 506 -22.59 7.30 21.52
CA SER A 506 -21.22 7.18 21.02
C SER A 506 -21.07 5.92 20.18
N VAL A 507 -20.18 5.96 19.18
CA VAL A 507 -19.90 4.87 18.25
C VAL A 507 -18.39 4.68 18.09
N ASP A 508 -17.91 3.45 18.18
CA ASP A 508 -16.51 3.09 17.95
C ASP A 508 -16.38 1.69 17.31
N PHE A 509 -15.19 1.37 16.81
CA PHE A 509 -14.83 -0.01 16.48
C PHE A 509 -14.29 -0.73 17.73
N ASP A 510 -14.77 -1.94 17.99
CA ASP A 510 -14.35 -2.75 19.12
C ASP A 510 -13.43 -3.90 18.67
N TYR A 511 -12.14 -3.77 19.00
CA TYR A 511 -11.08 -4.76 18.73
C TYR A 511 -10.84 -5.72 19.91
N GLY A 512 -11.67 -5.64 20.96
CA GLY A 512 -11.69 -6.59 22.06
C GLY A 512 -10.99 -6.13 23.34
N PRO A 513 -10.93 -7.00 24.36
CA PRO A 513 -10.54 -6.62 25.72
C PRO A 513 -9.11 -6.05 25.89
N SER A 514 -8.21 -6.29 24.93
CA SER A 514 -6.84 -5.78 24.95
C SER A 514 -6.65 -4.44 24.24
N TYR A 515 -7.68 -3.93 23.56
CA TYR A 515 -7.62 -2.68 22.83
C TYR A 515 -7.68 -1.48 23.78
N GLU A 516 -6.67 -0.60 23.69
CA GLU A 516 -6.68 0.72 24.29
C GLU A 516 -7.49 1.68 23.41
N LYS A 517 -8.47 2.35 24.00
CA LYS A 517 -9.42 3.22 23.30
C LYS A 517 -9.41 4.66 23.82
N GLY A 518 -8.44 4.97 24.68
CA GLY A 518 -8.33 6.26 25.34
C GLY A 518 -9.47 6.53 26.32
N ALA A 519 -9.39 7.67 27.00
CA ALA A 519 -10.41 8.09 27.98
C ALA A 519 -11.75 8.50 27.33
N ARG A 520 -11.80 8.64 25.99
CA ARG A 520 -12.97 9.06 25.22
C ARG A 520 -14.08 8.02 25.19
N TYR A 521 -13.73 6.73 25.17
CA TYR A 521 -14.70 5.67 25.02
C TYR A 521 -14.82 4.83 26.30
N ASN A 522 -16.04 4.69 26.80
CA ASN A 522 -16.36 3.95 28.01
C ASN A 522 -17.41 2.87 27.75
N TYR A 523 -17.03 1.84 27.01
CA TYR A 523 -17.84 0.65 26.75
C TYR A 523 -17.15 -0.62 27.31
N ASN A 524 -17.90 -1.70 27.49
CA ASN A 524 -17.31 -3.02 27.76
C ASN A 524 -16.77 -3.62 26.46
N SER A 525 -15.46 -3.81 26.33
CA SER A 525 -14.87 -4.37 25.10
C SER A 525 -15.14 -5.87 24.97
N ILE A 526 -15.73 -6.29 23.86
CA ILE A 526 -16.12 -7.66 23.54
C ILE A 526 -15.21 -8.23 22.45
N GLY A 527 -14.93 -7.45 21.41
CA GLY A 527 -14.19 -7.87 20.21
C GLY A 527 -15.11 -8.10 19.02
N ALA A 528 -14.65 -8.90 18.06
CA ALA A 528 -15.35 -9.11 16.80
C ALA A 528 -16.28 -10.33 16.83
N PHE A 529 -17.16 -10.42 15.82
CA PHE A 529 -17.83 -11.67 15.47
C PHE A 529 -17.00 -12.46 14.45
N ASN A 530 -16.75 -11.87 13.28
CA ASN A 530 -15.80 -12.38 12.29
C ASN A 530 -14.77 -11.29 11.96
N GLY A 531 -13.49 -11.66 11.79
CA GLY A 531 -12.43 -10.69 11.50
C GLY A 531 -11.81 -10.08 12.75
N GLY A 532 -11.41 -8.81 12.67
CA GLY A 532 -10.64 -8.13 13.73
C GLY A 532 -11.42 -7.14 14.59
N SER A 533 -12.58 -6.68 14.12
CA SER A 533 -13.39 -5.64 14.78
C SER A 533 -14.89 -5.93 14.70
N SER A 534 -15.65 -5.37 15.65
CA SER A 534 -17.10 -5.15 15.54
C SER A 534 -17.41 -3.66 15.69
N LEU A 535 -18.68 -3.28 15.53
CA LEU A 535 -19.14 -1.93 15.87
C LEU A 535 -19.72 -1.92 17.29
N VAL A 536 -19.41 -0.91 18.10
CA VAL A 536 -20.03 -0.70 19.41
C VAL A 536 -20.77 0.64 19.46
N VAL A 537 -21.98 0.63 19.99
CA VAL A 537 -22.80 1.81 20.24
C VAL A 537 -23.14 1.88 21.72
N ASN A 538 -22.79 2.96 22.41
CA ASN A 538 -22.97 3.07 23.85
C ASN A 538 -23.27 4.50 24.36
N GLY A 539 -23.81 4.61 25.57
CA GLY A 539 -24.07 5.89 26.24
C GLY A 539 -25.40 5.89 27.00
N THR A 540 -25.96 7.09 27.21
CA THR A 540 -27.31 7.24 27.77
C THR A 540 -28.30 7.31 26.62
N LEU A 541 -29.19 6.32 26.52
CA LEU A 541 -30.24 6.28 25.50
C LEU A 541 -31.51 6.92 26.09
N ASN A 542 -31.75 8.20 25.79
CA ASN A 542 -32.92 8.95 26.29
C ASN A 542 -33.95 9.31 25.21
N THR A 543 -33.57 9.19 23.93
CA THR A 543 -34.43 9.34 22.76
C THR A 543 -34.02 8.34 21.68
N ASP A 544 -34.86 8.17 20.67
CA ASP A 544 -34.53 7.34 19.51
C ASP A 544 -33.32 7.90 18.76
N ASN A 545 -32.33 7.03 18.55
CA ASN A 545 -31.06 7.32 17.88
C ASN A 545 -30.97 6.46 16.62
N PHE A 546 -30.84 7.08 15.45
CA PHE A 546 -30.68 6.38 14.18
C PHE A 546 -29.26 6.59 13.63
N LEU A 547 -28.48 5.51 13.66
CA LEU A 547 -27.13 5.46 13.10
C LEU A 547 -27.20 5.00 11.64
N ARG A 548 -26.93 5.91 10.72
CA ARG A 548 -26.80 5.57 9.29
C ARG A 548 -25.42 4.98 9.04
N LEU A 549 -25.36 3.85 8.32
CA LEU A 549 -24.12 3.12 8.11
C LEU A 549 -23.71 3.08 6.64
N TYR A 550 -24.59 2.58 5.77
CA TYR A 550 -24.23 2.25 4.39
C TYR A 550 -25.14 2.93 3.37
N LYS A 551 -24.53 3.57 2.37
CA LYS A 551 -25.19 3.95 1.11
C LYS A 551 -25.19 2.73 0.18
N THR A 552 -26.33 2.42 -0.44
CA THR A 552 -26.51 1.17 -1.18
C THR A 552 -27.38 1.36 -2.43
N ASP A 553 -27.39 0.35 -3.30
CA ASP A 553 -28.34 0.16 -4.40
C ASP A 553 -28.77 -1.32 -4.39
N LEU A 554 -29.40 -1.73 -3.27
CA LEU A 554 -29.74 -3.13 -3.00
C LEU A 554 -31.21 -3.40 -3.32
N SER A 555 -31.46 -4.27 -4.29
CA SER A 555 -32.77 -4.77 -4.65
C SER A 555 -33.33 -5.72 -3.60
N VAL A 556 -34.58 -5.51 -3.20
CA VAL A 556 -35.32 -6.42 -2.33
C VAL A 556 -36.19 -7.35 -3.18
N ASN A 557 -35.93 -8.65 -3.04
CA ASN A 557 -36.64 -9.72 -3.73
C ASN A 557 -37.56 -10.48 -2.77
N VAL A 558 -38.39 -11.37 -3.30
CA VAL A 558 -39.39 -12.14 -2.52
C VAL A 558 -38.77 -13.01 -1.42
N GLN A 559 -37.52 -13.44 -1.59
CA GLN A 559 -36.75 -14.26 -0.63
C GLN A 559 -35.74 -13.44 0.17
N SER A 560 -35.71 -12.11 0.01
CA SER A 560 -34.76 -11.26 0.72
C SER A 560 -34.97 -11.35 2.23
N LYS A 561 -33.87 -11.62 2.92
CA LYS A 561 -33.74 -11.61 4.37
C LYS A 561 -32.55 -10.75 4.78
N LEU A 562 -32.61 -10.24 6.00
CA LEU A 562 -31.48 -9.62 6.66
C LEU A 562 -31.14 -10.39 7.94
N GLU A 563 -29.91 -10.87 8.04
CA GLU A 563 -29.35 -11.46 9.24
C GLU A 563 -28.51 -10.40 9.97
N LEU A 564 -28.86 -10.16 11.23
CA LEU A 564 -28.17 -9.23 12.12
C LEU A 564 -27.59 -9.99 13.30
N THR A 565 -26.27 -9.92 13.46
CA THR A 565 -25.56 -10.48 14.60
C THR A 565 -25.21 -9.37 15.58
N TYR A 566 -25.73 -9.45 16.81
CA TYR A 566 -25.56 -8.41 17.84
C TYR A 566 -25.28 -8.99 19.22
N ASN A 567 -24.76 -8.16 20.13
CA ASN A 567 -24.56 -8.48 21.53
C ASN A 567 -24.93 -7.26 22.40
N LYS A 568 -25.89 -7.44 23.31
CA LYS A 568 -26.29 -6.46 24.33
C LYS A 568 -25.68 -6.86 25.68
N PRO A 569 -24.45 -6.40 26.00
CA PRO A 569 -23.82 -6.70 27.29
C PRO A 569 -24.47 -5.92 28.44
N SER A 570 -25.13 -4.79 28.14
CA SER A 570 -25.91 -4.03 29.11
C SER A 570 -27.10 -4.86 29.62
N THR A 571 -27.62 -4.52 30.81
CA THR A 571 -28.73 -5.25 31.43
C THR A 571 -30.00 -5.21 30.59
N SER A 572 -30.86 -6.23 30.71
CA SER A 572 -32.18 -6.21 30.06
C SER A 572 -32.96 -4.96 30.45
N ASP A 573 -33.56 -4.32 29.46
CA ASP A 573 -34.34 -3.10 29.62
C ASP A 573 -35.50 -3.07 28.61
N ALA A 574 -36.16 -1.92 28.48
CA ALA A 574 -37.29 -1.75 27.61
C ALA A 574 -36.90 -1.35 26.18
N SER A 575 -35.62 -1.17 25.84
CA SER A 575 -35.21 -0.70 24.52
C SER A 575 -35.54 -1.67 23.39
N SER A 576 -35.63 -1.13 22.18
CA SER A 576 -35.71 -1.89 20.94
C SER A 576 -34.61 -1.47 19.98
N LEU A 577 -34.03 -2.44 19.30
CA LEU A 577 -33.19 -2.27 18.11
C LEU A 577 -34.06 -2.49 16.87
N TYR A 578 -33.88 -1.63 15.88
CA TYR A 578 -34.47 -1.77 14.55
C TYR A 578 -33.37 -1.70 13.51
N VAL A 579 -33.54 -2.43 12.40
CA VAL A 579 -32.85 -2.08 11.16
C VAL A 579 -33.64 -0.98 10.48
N GLY A 580 -33.01 0.17 10.25
CA GLY A 580 -33.62 1.26 9.50
C GLY A 580 -33.25 1.16 8.02
N LEU A 581 -34.27 1.07 7.16
CA LEU A 581 -34.13 1.02 5.70
C LEU A 581 -34.65 2.32 5.09
N ILE A 582 -33.87 2.92 4.19
CA ILE A 582 -34.29 4.06 3.38
C ILE A 582 -34.41 3.57 1.94
N PHE A 583 -35.62 3.65 1.38
CA PHE A 583 -35.88 3.18 0.02
C PHE A 583 -35.75 4.32 -0.99
N GLU A 584 -35.30 4.00 -2.20
CA GLU A 584 -35.11 4.96 -3.29
C GLU A 584 -36.42 5.67 -3.68
N ASP A 585 -37.56 4.97 -3.61
CA ASP A 585 -38.88 5.50 -3.96
C ASP A 585 -39.50 6.40 -2.86
N ASP A 586 -38.96 6.38 -1.65
CA ASP A 586 -39.38 7.21 -0.52
C ASP A 586 -38.18 7.54 0.41
N PRO A 587 -37.21 8.33 -0.06
CA PRO A 587 -35.94 8.52 0.65
C PRO A 587 -36.06 9.43 1.88
N SER A 588 -37.23 10.04 2.10
CA SER A 588 -37.50 10.92 3.23
C SER A 588 -37.90 10.17 4.51
N ASN A 589 -38.24 8.89 4.39
CA ASN A 589 -38.76 8.08 5.47
C ASN A 589 -37.82 6.91 5.78
N VAL A 590 -37.56 6.70 7.07
CA VAL A 590 -36.86 5.51 7.57
C VAL A 590 -37.91 4.45 7.89
N VAL A 591 -37.80 3.30 7.24
CA VAL A 591 -38.63 2.13 7.51
C VAL A 591 -37.91 1.24 8.52
N ASN A 592 -38.48 1.14 9.72
CA ASN A 592 -37.92 0.35 10.81
C ASN A 592 -38.41 -1.10 10.77
N VAL A 593 -37.47 -2.03 10.66
CA VAL A 593 -37.70 -3.47 10.81
C VAL A 593 -37.25 -3.88 12.21
N GLU A 594 -38.19 -4.25 13.07
CA GLU A 594 -37.92 -4.60 14.48
C GLU A 594 -37.01 -5.82 14.58
N VAL A 595 -36.01 -5.74 15.48
CA VAL A 595 -35.20 -6.89 15.91
C VAL A 595 -35.84 -7.48 17.17
N PRO A 596 -36.50 -8.65 17.10
CA PRO A 596 -37.25 -9.16 18.22
C PRO A 596 -36.40 -9.43 19.47
N GLN A 597 -36.91 -8.98 20.63
CA GLN A 597 -36.27 -9.18 21.94
C GLN A 597 -34.87 -8.57 22.05
N SER A 598 -34.58 -7.52 21.28
CA SER A 598 -33.29 -6.82 21.28
C SER A 598 -32.96 -6.09 22.58
N GLY A 599 -33.96 -5.68 23.36
CA GLY A 599 -33.76 -5.10 24.70
C GLY A 599 -33.30 -6.09 25.78
N GLN A 600 -33.23 -7.39 25.49
CA GLN A 600 -32.76 -8.40 26.45
C GLN A 600 -31.25 -8.50 26.46
N HIS A 601 -30.66 -8.59 27.66
CA HIS A 601 -29.26 -8.94 27.85
C HIS A 601 -28.93 -10.26 27.12
N THR A 602 -27.82 -10.30 26.41
CA THR A 602 -27.37 -11.48 25.67
C THR A 602 -26.18 -12.14 26.35
N THR A 603 -26.12 -13.47 26.31
CA THR A 603 -24.94 -14.24 26.71
C THR A 603 -24.11 -14.53 25.45
N GLY A 604 -23.26 -13.58 25.06
CA GLY A 604 -22.51 -13.63 23.81
C GLY A 604 -23.28 -13.09 22.61
N TRP A 605 -22.81 -13.41 21.40
CA TRP A 605 -23.41 -12.99 20.14
C TRP A 605 -24.73 -13.71 19.85
N LYS A 606 -25.71 -12.97 19.33
CA LYS A 606 -27.00 -13.48 18.89
C LYS A 606 -27.27 -13.04 17.46
N THR A 607 -27.52 -13.99 16.58
CA THR A 607 -27.95 -13.74 15.19
C THR A 607 -29.47 -13.83 15.09
N THR A 608 -30.07 -12.87 14.40
CA THR A 608 -31.52 -12.83 14.15
C THR A 608 -31.77 -12.62 12.66
N SER A 609 -32.64 -13.43 12.06
CA SER A 609 -33.08 -13.29 10.67
C SER A 609 -34.39 -12.48 10.61
N LEU A 610 -34.39 -11.43 9.81
CA LEU A 610 -35.52 -10.54 9.55
C LEU A 610 -36.02 -10.75 8.12
N ASP A 611 -37.33 -10.89 7.96
CA ASP A 611 -37.98 -11.04 6.65
C ASP A 611 -38.14 -9.67 5.98
N LEU A 612 -37.64 -9.51 4.75
CA LEU A 612 -37.79 -8.30 3.95
C LEU A 612 -38.81 -8.45 2.82
N SER A 613 -39.50 -9.60 2.70
CA SER A 613 -40.44 -9.89 1.60
C SER A 613 -41.58 -8.87 1.48
N ALA A 614 -41.95 -8.20 2.57
CA ALA A 614 -42.93 -7.11 2.59
C ALA A 614 -42.50 -5.91 1.71
N TYR A 615 -41.22 -5.77 1.42
CA TYR A 615 -40.62 -4.69 0.64
C TYR A 615 -40.15 -5.16 -0.75
N GLN A 616 -40.57 -6.34 -1.19
CA GLN A 616 -40.21 -6.86 -2.52
C GLN A 616 -40.47 -5.83 -3.64
N GLY A 617 -39.53 -5.74 -4.59
CA GLY A 617 -39.58 -4.79 -5.70
C GLY A 617 -39.14 -3.36 -5.35
N LYS A 618 -38.76 -3.08 -4.09
CA LYS A 618 -38.11 -1.83 -3.69
C LYS A 618 -36.58 -1.95 -3.75
N THR A 619 -35.92 -0.80 -3.80
CA THR A 619 -34.46 -0.65 -3.73
C THR A 619 -34.08 0.06 -2.44
N ILE A 620 -33.25 -0.57 -1.61
CA ILE A 620 -32.65 0.04 -0.42
C ILE A 620 -31.53 0.98 -0.89
N ALA A 621 -31.74 2.28 -0.73
CA ALA A 621 -30.78 3.34 -1.09
C ALA A 621 -29.79 3.66 0.04
N ALA A 622 -30.21 3.41 1.30
CA ALA A 622 -29.35 3.48 2.47
C ALA A 622 -29.89 2.61 3.61
N MET A 623 -29.02 2.19 4.52
CA MET A 623 -29.40 1.43 5.71
C MET A 623 -28.59 1.79 6.95
N GLY A 624 -29.18 1.51 8.11
CA GLY A 624 -28.62 1.81 9.42
C GLY A 624 -29.33 1.07 10.55
N LEU A 625 -29.11 1.51 11.77
CA LEU A 625 -29.68 0.91 12.99
C LEU A 625 -30.35 1.97 13.86
N SER A 626 -31.58 1.72 14.30
CA SER A 626 -32.32 2.59 15.23
C SER A 626 -32.32 1.98 16.64
N PHE A 627 -32.00 2.79 17.63
CA PHE A 627 -31.98 2.42 19.04
C PHE A 627 -33.05 3.24 19.77
N ASP A 628 -34.16 2.60 20.14
CA ASP A 628 -35.31 3.28 20.78
C ASP A 628 -35.38 2.92 22.28
N PRO A 629 -35.39 3.90 23.21
CA PRO A 629 -35.59 3.63 24.64
C PRO A 629 -37.02 3.21 25.01
N ASN A 630 -37.96 3.24 24.06
CA ASN A 630 -39.40 3.00 24.27
C ASN A 630 -39.97 3.89 25.39
N GLY A 631 -39.58 5.17 25.38
CA GLY A 631 -40.13 6.23 26.22
C GLY A 631 -39.51 6.40 27.61
N LYS A 632 -38.53 5.58 28.02
CA LYS A 632 -37.80 5.75 29.29
C LYS A 632 -36.30 5.73 29.07
N ALA A 633 -35.61 6.76 29.56
CA ALA A 633 -34.16 6.83 29.49
C ALA A 633 -33.47 5.59 30.11
N ILE A 634 -32.45 5.11 29.40
CA ILE A 634 -31.62 3.97 29.79
C ILE A 634 -30.18 4.44 29.92
N GLU A 635 -29.69 4.44 31.16
CA GLU A 635 -28.29 4.74 31.46
C GLU A 635 -27.38 3.56 31.10
N ASN A 636 -26.15 3.85 30.67
CA ASN A 636 -25.15 2.83 30.31
C ASN A 636 -25.67 1.81 29.28
N TYR A 637 -26.47 2.28 28.33
CA TYR A 637 -26.85 1.49 27.18
C TYR A 637 -25.60 1.09 26.41
N GLN A 638 -25.54 -0.18 25.97
CA GLN A 638 -24.51 -0.65 25.06
C GLN A 638 -25.07 -1.78 24.19
N MET A 639 -24.76 -1.69 22.90
CA MET A 639 -25.03 -2.69 21.88
C MET A 639 -23.79 -2.83 20.98
N ASN A 640 -23.29 -4.05 20.81
CA ASN A 640 -22.27 -4.38 19.81
C ASN A 640 -22.94 -5.05 18.60
N ILE A 641 -22.49 -4.72 17.39
CA ILE A 641 -22.97 -5.25 16.13
C ILE A 641 -21.80 -5.95 15.44
N GLY A 642 -21.92 -7.27 15.30
CA GLY A 642 -20.85 -8.12 14.81
C GLY A 642 -20.95 -8.43 13.32
N GLU A 643 -22.16 -8.44 12.75
CA GLU A 643 -22.38 -8.70 11.32
C GLU A 643 -23.74 -8.18 10.87
N ILE A 644 -23.79 -7.67 9.63
CA ILE A 644 -25.02 -7.45 8.86
C ILE A 644 -24.88 -8.22 7.54
N ARG A 645 -25.85 -9.07 7.23
CA ARG A 645 -25.92 -9.82 5.97
C ARG A 645 -27.31 -9.69 5.34
N ILE A 646 -27.38 -9.14 4.14
CA ILE A 646 -28.57 -9.14 3.28
C ILE A 646 -28.36 -10.20 2.21
N SER A 647 -29.33 -11.08 2.03
CA SER A 647 -29.32 -12.07 0.95
C SER A 647 -30.74 -12.43 0.52
N ASP A 648 -30.89 -12.89 -0.71
CA ASP A 648 -32.15 -13.42 -1.24
C ASP A 648 -32.03 -14.91 -1.62
N GLY A 649 -30.91 -15.55 -1.29
CA GLY A 649 -30.61 -16.94 -1.66
C GLY A 649 -30.13 -17.12 -3.10
N SER A 650 -29.92 -16.04 -3.87
CA SER A 650 -29.37 -16.11 -5.23
C SER A 650 -27.86 -16.26 -5.28
N ALA A 651 -27.15 -15.88 -4.20
CA ALA A 651 -25.71 -16.08 -4.11
C ALA A 651 -25.39 -17.58 -4.07
N ALA A 652 -24.60 -18.04 -5.04
CA ALA A 652 -24.12 -19.41 -5.03
C ALA A 652 -23.07 -19.58 -3.93
N VAL A 653 -23.23 -20.60 -3.10
CA VAL A 653 -22.14 -21.07 -2.23
C VAL A 653 -21.03 -21.58 -3.15
N PRO A 654 -19.79 -21.07 -3.04
CA PRO A 654 -18.72 -21.51 -3.91
C PRO A 654 -18.39 -23.00 -3.73
N ASP A 655 -17.85 -23.61 -4.78
CA ASP A 655 -17.27 -24.96 -4.69
C ASP A 655 -16.02 -24.94 -3.80
N ALA A 656 -15.72 -26.08 -3.17
CA ALA A 656 -14.45 -26.27 -2.47
C ALA A 656 -13.25 -25.99 -3.41
N PRO A 657 -12.21 -25.25 -2.95
CA PRO A 657 -11.04 -24.97 -3.77
C PRO A 657 -10.38 -26.22 -4.33
N THR A 658 -9.76 -26.12 -5.51
CA THR A 658 -9.08 -27.25 -6.16
C THR A 658 -7.61 -26.95 -6.37
N GLY A 659 -6.79 -28.00 -6.48
CA GLY A 659 -5.35 -27.86 -6.72
C GLY A 659 -4.58 -27.28 -5.53
N PHE A 660 -5.14 -27.30 -4.31
CA PHE A 660 -4.47 -26.79 -3.12
C PHE A 660 -3.24 -27.63 -2.75
N HIS A 661 -2.06 -27.01 -2.75
CA HIS A 661 -0.77 -27.67 -2.47
C HIS A 661 0.27 -26.69 -1.89
N ILE A 662 1.34 -27.23 -1.31
CA ILE A 662 2.51 -26.46 -0.90
C ILE A 662 3.41 -26.26 -2.13
N ALA A 663 3.58 -25.00 -2.55
CA ALA A 663 4.45 -24.59 -3.65
C ALA A 663 5.92 -24.45 -3.22
N LYS A 664 6.17 -23.89 -2.03
CA LYS A 664 7.51 -23.81 -1.41
C LYS A 664 7.41 -24.18 0.08
N ALA A 665 8.26 -25.10 0.53
CA ALA A 665 8.37 -25.49 1.95
C ALA A 665 9.73 -25.05 2.50
N LEU A 666 9.79 -23.94 3.24
CA LEU A 666 11.04 -23.31 3.67
C LEU A 666 11.36 -23.68 5.12
N THR A 667 11.81 -24.93 5.34
CA THR A 667 11.96 -25.50 6.69
C THR A 667 13.05 -24.87 7.55
N ASN A 668 13.94 -24.05 6.99
CA ASN A 668 14.94 -23.33 7.79
C ASN A 668 14.32 -22.18 8.60
N THR A 669 13.17 -21.69 8.15
CA THR A 669 12.48 -20.51 8.67
C THR A 669 11.03 -20.81 9.05
N ASP A 670 10.58 -22.06 8.90
CA ASP A 670 9.22 -22.53 9.15
C ASP A 670 8.14 -21.76 8.35
N GLU A 671 8.52 -21.25 7.17
CA GLU A 671 7.66 -20.53 6.23
C GLU A 671 7.14 -21.46 5.13
N LEU A 672 5.96 -21.15 4.59
CA LEU A 672 5.39 -21.83 3.42
C LEU A 672 4.94 -20.84 2.35
N VAL A 673 4.97 -21.28 1.09
CA VAL A 673 4.13 -20.72 0.03
C VAL A 673 3.17 -21.81 -0.40
N VAL A 674 1.87 -21.52 -0.36
CA VAL A 674 0.80 -22.42 -0.80
C VAL A 674 0.13 -21.88 -2.05
N ALA A 675 -0.39 -22.75 -2.90
CA ALA A 675 -1.04 -22.37 -4.14
C ALA A 675 -2.27 -23.24 -4.46
N TRP A 676 -3.21 -22.70 -5.23
CA TRP A 676 -4.45 -23.35 -5.65
C TRP A 676 -4.97 -22.79 -6.98
N ASN A 677 -6.00 -23.41 -7.54
CA ASN A 677 -6.68 -22.91 -8.73
C ASN A 677 -7.65 -21.79 -8.34
N MET A 678 -7.36 -20.56 -8.77
CA MET A 678 -8.23 -19.40 -8.56
C MET A 678 -9.45 -19.43 -9.49
N LYS A 679 -10.60 -19.00 -8.96
CA LYS A 679 -11.87 -18.81 -9.69
C LYS A 679 -12.08 -17.34 -10.04
N ASP A 680 -12.97 -17.07 -10.98
CA ASP A 680 -13.33 -15.71 -11.37
C ASP A 680 -13.95 -14.93 -10.20
N TYR A 681 -13.72 -13.61 -10.15
CA TYR A 681 -14.16 -12.76 -9.05
C TYR A 681 -15.69 -12.66 -8.96
N SER A 682 -16.42 -12.97 -10.04
CA SER A 682 -17.88 -13.09 -10.01
C SER A 682 -18.38 -14.31 -9.23
N GLU A 683 -17.57 -15.37 -9.10
CA GLU A 683 -17.89 -16.59 -8.34
C GLU A 683 -17.33 -16.56 -6.92
N VAL A 684 -16.08 -16.11 -6.75
CA VAL A 684 -15.35 -16.11 -5.48
C VAL A 684 -14.80 -14.73 -5.19
N LYS A 685 -15.06 -14.20 -3.99
CA LYS A 685 -14.59 -12.88 -3.56
C LYS A 685 -13.28 -12.92 -2.79
N GLN A 686 -12.96 -14.04 -2.17
CA GLN A 686 -11.78 -14.22 -1.33
C GLN A 686 -11.55 -15.71 -1.06
N TYR A 687 -10.32 -16.08 -0.70
CA TYR A 687 -9.99 -17.36 -0.10
C TYR A 687 -9.47 -17.15 1.32
N ASN A 688 -9.94 -17.97 2.25
CA ASN A 688 -9.53 -17.96 3.66
C ASN A 688 -8.72 -19.22 3.97
N LEU A 689 -7.56 -19.03 4.60
CA LEU A 689 -6.60 -20.08 4.93
C LEU A 689 -6.55 -20.32 6.43
N TYR A 690 -6.49 -21.58 6.83
CA TYR A 690 -6.48 -22.02 8.21
C TYR A 690 -5.38 -23.05 8.47
N GLU A 691 -4.82 -23.05 9.69
CA GLU A 691 -3.90 -24.07 10.21
C GLU A 691 -4.56 -24.74 11.42
N ASN A 692 -4.88 -26.03 11.31
CA ASN A 692 -5.57 -26.80 12.35
C ASN A 692 -6.85 -26.11 12.87
N GLY A 693 -7.57 -25.42 11.98
CA GLY A 693 -8.79 -24.65 12.28
C GLY A 693 -8.56 -23.21 12.77
N ALA A 694 -7.32 -22.79 13.02
CA ALA A 694 -7.02 -21.39 13.35
C ALA A 694 -6.79 -20.57 12.08
N TYR A 695 -7.41 -19.39 11.99
CA TYR A 695 -7.25 -18.49 10.84
C TYR A 695 -5.81 -18.03 10.66
N VAL A 696 -5.30 -18.10 9.43
CA VAL A 696 -3.94 -17.69 9.04
C VAL A 696 -3.95 -16.39 8.26
N GLY A 697 -4.90 -16.23 7.33
CA GLY A 697 -4.97 -15.09 6.44
C GLY A 697 -5.95 -15.33 5.29
N GLY A 698 -6.17 -14.29 4.49
CA GLY A 698 -7.05 -14.39 3.33
C GLY A 698 -6.64 -13.45 2.21
N VAL A 699 -6.98 -13.81 0.98
CA VAL A 699 -6.66 -13.05 -0.24
C VAL A 699 -7.55 -13.52 -1.39
N TYR A 700 -7.83 -12.65 -2.36
CA TYR A 700 -8.30 -13.07 -3.68
C TYR A 700 -7.09 -13.24 -4.61
N ASP A 701 -6.48 -14.42 -4.56
CA ASP A 701 -5.31 -14.81 -5.37
C ASP A 701 -5.33 -16.34 -5.57
N SER A 702 -4.33 -16.85 -6.27
CA SER A 702 -3.95 -18.25 -6.48
C SER A 702 -2.82 -18.73 -5.57
N THR A 703 -2.24 -17.84 -4.76
CA THR A 703 -1.08 -18.11 -3.90
C THR A 703 -1.16 -17.36 -2.57
N PHE A 704 -0.52 -17.87 -1.53
CA PHE A 704 -0.37 -17.19 -0.25
C PHE A 704 0.96 -17.58 0.42
N TYR A 705 1.69 -16.58 0.90
CA TYR A 705 2.87 -16.77 1.73
C TYR A 705 2.49 -16.81 3.22
N ILE A 706 2.83 -17.90 3.91
CA ILE A 706 2.64 -18.09 5.34
C ILE A 706 3.99 -17.84 6.03
N LYS A 707 4.06 -16.75 6.80
CA LYS A 707 5.26 -16.28 7.50
C LYS A 707 5.75 -17.24 8.58
N SER A 708 4.83 -17.89 9.28
CA SER A 708 5.16 -18.89 10.28
C SER A 708 3.97 -19.79 10.55
N LEU A 709 4.26 -21.04 10.91
CA LEU A 709 3.28 -22.03 11.35
C LEU A 709 3.30 -22.15 12.87
N LYS A 710 2.14 -22.43 13.48
CA LYS A 710 2.05 -22.75 14.91
C LYS A 710 2.69 -24.09 15.24
N GLN A 711 2.66 -25.05 14.31
CA GLN A 711 3.21 -26.39 14.51
C GLN A 711 4.00 -26.88 13.29
N PRO A 712 5.06 -27.69 13.49
CA PRO A 712 5.87 -28.23 12.39
C PRO A 712 5.17 -29.35 11.59
N SER A 713 3.97 -29.76 11.99
CA SER A 713 3.14 -30.73 11.30
C SER A 713 1.69 -30.51 11.69
N GLY A 714 0.76 -30.75 10.78
CA GLY A 714 -0.66 -30.56 11.02
C GLY A 714 -1.45 -30.59 9.72
N GLU A 715 -2.50 -29.80 9.69
CA GLU A 715 -3.41 -29.66 8.57
C GLU A 715 -3.57 -28.20 8.19
N LEU A 716 -3.38 -27.90 6.91
CA LEU A 716 -3.83 -26.65 6.31
C LEU A 716 -5.18 -26.88 5.66
N SER A 717 -6.06 -25.88 5.70
CA SER A 717 -7.29 -25.90 4.93
C SER A 717 -7.59 -24.55 4.33
N ILE A 718 -8.26 -24.57 3.18
CA ILE A 718 -8.63 -23.37 2.44
C ILE A 718 -10.11 -23.42 2.06
N ARG A 719 -10.80 -22.29 2.20
CA ARG A 719 -12.22 -22.11 1.86
C ARG A 719 -12.36 -20.93 0.90
N ALA A 720 -13.27 -21.03 -0.06
CA ALA A 720 -13.65 -19.93 -0.94
C ALA A 720 -14.83 -19.16 -0.33
N VAL A 721 -14.84 -17.84 -0.46
CA VAL A 721 -15.89 -16.96 0.08
C VAL A 721 -16.75 -16.41 -1.07
N GLY A 722 -18.06 -16.60 -0.98
CA GLY A 722 -19.05 -16.12 -1.94
C GLY A 722 -19.43 -14.65 -1.75
N ALA A 723 -20.25 -14.11 -2.66
CA ALA A 723 -20.67 -12.71 -2.64
C ALA A 723 -21.52 -12.32 -1.42
N ASP A 724 -22.22 -13.28 -0.81
CA ASP A 724 -22.98 -13.07 0.41
C ASP A 724 -22.15 -13.29 1.69
N GLY A 725 -20.86 -13.59 1.55
CA GLY A 725 -19.95 -13.90 2.66
C GLY A 725 -20.03 -15.35 3.17
N THR A 726 -20.73 -16.26 2.48
CA THR A 726 -20.72 -17.68 2.83
C THR A 726 -19.42 -18.35 2.39
N GLU A 727 -18.90 -19.26 3.21
CA GLU A 727 -17.73 -20.06 2.87
C GLU A 727 -18.13 -21.39 2.23
N SER A 728 -17.33 -21.86 1.28
CA SER A 728 -17.40 -23.21 0.72
C SER A 728 -17.02 -24.27 1.75
N GLU A 729 -17.28 -25.54 1.40
CA GLU A 729 -16.55 -26.66 2.01
C GLU A 729 -15.03 -26.47 1.87
N ALA A 730 -14.27 -26.98 2.84
CA ALA A 730 -12.82 -26.80 2.87
C ALA A 730 -12.08 -27.80 1.98
N ALA A 731 -11.06 -27.32 1.27
CA ALA A 731 -10.03 -28.18 0.72
C ALA A 731 -8.90 -28.34 1.74
N VAL A 732 -8.50 -29.58 2.00
CA VAL A 732 -7.64 -29.94 3.14
C VAL A 732 -6.30 -30.50 2.65
N LEU A 733 -5.22 -30.06 3.27
CA LEU A 733 -3.85 -30.43 2.94
C LEU A 733 -3.04 -30.75 4.22
N PRO A 734 -2.77 -32.03 4.51
CA PRO A 734 -1.87 -32.40 5.60
C PRO A 734 -0.43 -32.03 5.27
N TYR A 735 0.33 -31.59 6.27
CA TYR A 735 1.76 -31.32 6.14
C TYR A 735 2.54 -31.86 7.35
N ASP A 736 3.80 -32.26 7.11
CA ASP A 736 4.74 -32.67 8.16
C ASP A 736 6.15 -32.25 7.77
N LEU A 737 6.60 -31.12 8.31
CA LEU A 737 7.95 -30.60 8.10
C LEU A 737 8.99 -31.43 8.85
N ASN A 738 8.62 -32.19 9.88
CA ASN A 738 9.56 -33.08 10.59
C ASN A 738 9.97 -34.29 9.74
N ALA A 739 9.12 -34.70 8.80
CA ALA A 739 9.40 -35.76 7.84
C ALA A 739 10.35 -35.31 6.71
N ALA A 740 10.66 -34.02 6.63
CA ALA A 740 11.45 -33.40 5.59
C ALA A 740 12.91 -33.17 6.01
N VAL A 741 13.80 -32.84 5.06
CA VAL A 741 15.17 -32.43 5.40
C VAL A 741 15.15 -31.10 6.14
N GLN A 742 16.13 -30.89 7.00
CA GLN A 742 16.20 -29.73 7.90
C GLN A 742 17.59 -29.09 7.85
N ASN A 743 17.74 -27.84 8.29
CA ASN A 743 19.03 -27.13 8.35
C ASN A 743 19.80 -27.19 7.03
N ILE A 744 19.15 -26.79 5.93
CA ILE A 744 19.79 -26.72 4.62
C ILE A 744 20.81 -25.57 4.64
N ASP A 745 22.04 -25.84 4.23
CA ASP A 745 23.12 -24.85 4.12
C ASP A 745 23.82 -25.01 2.77
N VAL A 746 23.98 -23.90 2.05
CA VAL A 746 24.61 -23.86 0.72
C VAL A 746 25.84 -22.97 0.79
N LYS A 747 27.01 -23.56 0.54
CA LYS A 747 28.29 -22.84 0.55
C LYS A 747 28.96 -22.92 -0.80
N PHE A 748 29.16 -21.77 -1.42
CA PHE A 748 29.85 -21.68 -2.71
C PHE A 748 31.37 -21.74 -2.53
N LYS A 749 32.01 -22.49 -3.43
CA LYS A 749 33.47 -22.52 -3.59
C LYS A 749 33.91 -21.36 -4.48
N LYS A 750 35.23 -21.09 -4.48
CA LYS A 750 35.85 -20.07 -5.34
C LYS A 750 35.63 -20.26 -6.84
N ASN A 751 35.27 -21.46 -7.29
CA ASN A 751 34.97 -21.77 -8.69
C ASN A 751 33.47 -21.76 -9.01
N GLY A 752 32.61 -21.35 -8.08
CA GLY A 752 31.15 -21.32 -8.25
C GLY A 752 30.43 -22.63 -7.89
N ASP A 753 31.13 -23.75 -7.70
CA ASP A 753 30.49 -24.99 -7.27
C ASP A 753 29.91 -24.86 -5.86
N ALA A 754 28.71 -25.37 -5.62
CA ALA A 754 28.06 -25.32 -4.32
C ALA A 754 28.21 -26.63 -3.53
N ILE A 755 28.61 -26.52 -2.26
CA ILE A 755 28.48 -27.60 -1.28
C ILE A 755 27.13 -27.39 -0.58
N VAL A 756 26.20 -28.31 -0.82
CA VAL A 756 24.91 -28.34 -0.14
C VAL A 756 25.01 -29.33 1.01
N SER A 757 24.57 -28.94 2.21
CA SER A 757 24.42 -29.82 3.36
C SER A 757 23.05 -29.70 4.01
N TRP A 758 22.59 -30.77 4.65
CA TRP A 758 21.29 -30.85 5.30
C TRP A 758 21.29 -31.90 6.41
N LYS A 759 20.34 -31.81 7.32
CA LYS A 759 20.01 -32.86 8.29
C LYS A 759 18.87 -33.71 7.74
N ASN A 760 19.02 -35.03 7.91
CA ASN A 760 17.96 -35.97 7.55
C ASN A 760 16.81 -35.86 8.57
N PRO A 761 15.57 -36.19 8.15
CA PRO A 761 14.41 -36.22 9.03
C PRO A 761 14.69 -37.04 10.30
N LYS A 762 14.17 -36.61 11.44
CA LYS A 762 14.22 -37.43 12.66
C LYS A 762 13.39 -38.68 12.38
N LYS A 763 13.93 -39.88 12.63
CA LYS A 763 13.11 -41.10 12.58
C LYS A 763 11.95 -40.92 13.56
N VAL A 764 10.72 -40.99 13.07
CA VAL A 764 9.56 -41.22 13.92
C VAL A 764 9.82 -42.54 14.63
N ASN A 765 10.26 -42.47 15.89
CA ASN A 765 10.30 -43.65 16.72
C ASN A 765 8.86 -44.09 16.89
N ASP A 766 8.58 -45.36 16.57
CA ASP A 766 7.39 -46.09 16.99
C ASP A 766 6.92 -45.56 18.35
N SER A 767 5.84 -44.78 18.35
CA SER A 767 5.09 -44.46 19.56
C SER A 767 4.75 -45.78 20.23
N GLY A 768 5.16 -45.93 21.49
CA GLY A 768 5.21 -47.19 22.21
C GLY A 768 3.97 -48.06 22.02
N LYS A 769 4.21 -49.29 21.55
CA LYS A 769 3.35 -50.43 21.87
C LYS A 769 4.11 -51.37 22.77
N ASP A 770 3.38 -51.84 23.77
CA ASP A 770 3.80 -52.61 24.92
C ASP A 770 4.85 -53.68 24.63
N LYS A 771 5.85 -53.70 25.52
CA LYS A 771 6.58 -54.91 25.83
C LYS A 771 5.61 -55.87 26.50
N ASP A 772 4.93 -56.69 25.71
CA ASP A 772 4.40 -57.94 26.23
C ASP A 772 4.97 -59.14 25.49
N LYS A 773 5.59 -60.01 26.28
CA LYS A 773 6.25 -61.24 25.86
C LYS A 773 5.18 -62.31 25.72
N HIS A 774 4.98 -62.87 24.53
CA HIS A 774 4.98 -64.32 24.36
C HIS A 774 4.96 -64.77 22.88
N THR A 775 5.93 -65.62 22.55
CA THR A 775 5.91 -66.77 21.62
C THR A 775 4.95 -66.75 20.42
N ASP A 776 5.49 -66.78 19.21
CA ASP A 776 5.55 -68.05 18.47
C ASP A 776 6.62 -68.04 17.37
N LYS A 777 7.21 -69.22 17.14
CA LYS A 777 8.22 -69.50 16.11
C LYS A 777 7.53 -69.84 14.79
N ASP A 778 8.23 -69.54 13.70
CA ASP A 778 7.97 -69.99 12.32
C ASP A 778 6.73 -69.45 11.61
N LYS A 779 6.94 -68.43 10.76
CA LYS A 779 6.56 -68.37 9.33
C LYS A 779 6.55 -66.91 8.85
N ASP A 780 7.59 -66.54 8.10
CA ASP A 780 7.50 -65.72 6.87
C ASP A 780 8.92 -65.27 6.46
N LYS A 781 9.65 -66.21 5.85
CA LYS A 781 10.76 -65.89 4.96
C LYS A 781 10.19 -65.70 3.55
N ASP A 782 9.55 -64.56 3.28
CA ASP A 782 9.41 -63.99 1.93
C ASP A 782 8.53 -62.73 1.93
N LYS A 783 9.00 -61.62 2.54
CA LYS A 783 8.50 -60.25 2.26
C LYS A 783 9.57 -59.16 2.40
N ASP A 784 10.83 -59.47 2.09
CA ASP A 784 11.92 -58.48 2.06
C ASP A 784 12.54 -58.34 0.65
N LYS A 785 11.66 -58.32 -0.35
CA LYS A 785 12.00 -57.98 -1.75
C LYS A 785 11.05 -56.90 -2.22
N GLY A 786 11.37 -55.65 -1.88
CA GLY A 786 10.59 -54.48 -2.29
C GLY A 786 10.82 -53.17 -1.55
N LYS A 787 11.73 -53.07 -0.57
CA LYS A 787 12.11 -51.77 0.03
C LYS A 787 13.16 -51.07 -0.85
N GLY A 788 12.68 -50.48 -1.94
CA GLY A 788 13.49 -49.74 -2.90
C GLY A 788 14.14 -48.51 -2.27
N ASN A 789 15.47 -48.46 -2.30
CA ASN A 789 16.29 -47.41 -2.92
C ASN A 789 15.75 -45.94 -2.96
N GLU A 790 15.17 -45.40 -1.89
CA GLU A 790 14.79 -43.98 -1.86
C GLU A 790 16.03 -43.08 -1.99
N SER A 791 16.23 -42.49 -3.17
CA SER A 791 17.26 -41.47 -3.42
C SER A 791 16.83 -40.11 -2.88
N ILE A 792 17.81 -39.26 -2.54
CA ILE A 792 17.58 -37.84 -2.27
C ILE A 792 17.88 -37.10 -3.57
N GLN A 793 16.86 -36.43 -4.12
CA GLN A 793 16.95 -35.61 -5.31
C GLN A 793 17.20 -34.16 -4.89
N LEU A 794 18.25 -33.55 -5.43
CA LEU A 794 18.49 -32.11 -5.33
C LEU A 794 18.26 -31.52 -6.71
N THR A 795 17.51 -30.41 -6.77
CA THR A 795 17.28 -29.64 -7.99
C THR A 795 17.43 -28.16 -7.67
N LEU A 796 18.49 -27.54 -8.18
CA LEU A 796 18.70 -26.10 -8.13
C LEU A 796 18.19 -25.48 -9.43
N GLN A 797 17.39 -24.42 -9.33
CA GLN A 797 16.89 -23.65 -10.47
C GLN A 797 17.08 -22.16 -10.19
N THR A 798 17.51 -21.39 -11.19
CA THR A 798 17.50 -19.93 -11.04
C THR A 798 16.06 -19.40 -11.15
N GLU A 799 15.76 -18.38 -10.34
CA GLU A 799 14.49 -17.65 -10.34
C GLU A 799 14.76 -16.17 -10.64
N TYR A 800 13.72 -15.43 -11.02
CA TYR A 800 13.80 -14.00 -11.33
C TYR A 800 14.84 -13.70 -12.43
N THR A 801 14.87 -14.54 -13.47
CA THR A 801 15.74 -14.37 -14.65
C THR A 801 15.04 -14.81 -15.93
N LYS A 802 15.44 -14.20 -17.05
CA LYS A 802 14.96 -14.55 -18.39
C LYS A 802 15.49 -15.90 -18.87
N GLU A 803 16.70 -16.26 -18.45
CA GLU A 803 17.37 -17.49 -18.87
C GLU A 803 17.45 -18.48 -17.70
N ARG A 804 16.40 -19.27 -17.51
CA ARG A 804 16.35 -20.27 -16.43
C ARG A 804 17.45 -21.32 -16.57
N PHE A 805 18.30 -21.43 -15.56
CA PHE A 805 19.23 -22.51 -15.37
C PHE A 805 18.62 -23.59 -14.46
N THR A 806 18.93 -24.86 -14.71
CA THR A 806 18.50 -25.96 -13.84
C THR A 806 19.60 -27.01 -13.71
N LYS A 807 19.89 -27.42 -12.48
CA LYS A 807 20.83 -28.49 -12.15
C LYS A 807 20.21 -29.49 -11.19
N SER A 808 20.14 -30.75 -11.60
CA SER A 808 19.62 -31.84 -10.78
C SER A 808 20.68 -32.91 -10.54
N ILE A 809 20.78 -33.40 -9.29
CA ILE A 809 21.60 -34.55 -8.91
C ILE A 809 20.83 -35.48 -7.98
N GLN A 810 21.21 -36.77 -7.99
CA GLN A 810 20.69 -37.76 -7.06
C GLN A 810 21.80 -38.27 -6.15
N VAL A 811 21.53 -38.36 -4.85
CA VAL A 811 22.41 -39.01 -3.89
C VAL A 811 21.70 -40.15 -3.16
N LYS A 812 22.48 -41.09 -2.63
CA LYS A 812 21.95 -42.25 -1.89
C LYS A 812 21.30 -41.80 -0.57
N LYS A 813 20.28 -42.56 -0.13
CA LYS A 813 19.65 -42.41 1.19
C LYS A 813 20.68 -42.26 2.31
N GLY A 814 20.40 -41.37 3.26
CA GLY A 814 21.22 -41.17 4.46
C GLY A 814 22.44 -40.26 4.25
N LYS A 815 22.72 -39.81 3.02
CA LYS A 815 23.64 -38.69 2.80
C LYS A 815 23.06 -37.41 3.43
N GLN A 816 23.96 -36.52 3.81
CA GLN A 816 23.67 -35.22 4.45
C GLN A 816 24.40 -34.08 3.74
N SER A 817 25.04 -34.38 2.61
CA SER A 817 25.69 -33.39 1.77
C SER A 817 25.87 -33.89 0.35
N ALA A 818 25.96 -32.94 -0.57
CA ALA A 818 26.26 -33.15 -1.98
C ALA A 818 26.98 -31.92 -2.55
N VAL A 819 27.61 -32.09 -3.72
CA VAL A 819 28.23 -30.99 -4.45
C VAL A 819 27.51 -30.81 -5.77
N LEU A 820 27.03 -29.60 -6.03
CA LEU A 820 26.51 -29.17 -7.33
C LEU A 820 27.65 -28.49 -8.08
N THR A 821 27.94 -28.97 -9.29
CA THR A 821 29.04 -28.45 -10.11
C THR A 821 28.55 -27.81 -11.41
N GLY A 822 29.33 -26.84 -11.90
CA GLY A 822 29.02 -26.11 -13.14
C GLY A 822 27.76 -25.25 -12.99
N LEU A 823 27.66 -24.54 -11.87
CA LEU A 823 26.63 -23.54 -11.64
C LEU A 823 27.03 -22.20 -12.31
N PRO A 824 26.07 -21.37 -12.73
CA PRO A 824 26.33 -19.98 -13.09
C PRO A 824 26.98 -19.23 -11.93
N THR A 825 27.71 -18.17 -12.24
CA THR A 825 28.44 -17.36 -11.24
C THR A 825 28.17 -15.86 -11.38
N ASN A 826 26.91 -15.53 -11.67
CA ASN A 826 26.41 -14.21 -12.03
C ASN A 826 25.49 -13.61 -10.93
N GLY A 827 25.54 -14.15 -9.70
CA GLY A 827 24.74 -13.63 -8.58
C GLY A 827 23.24 -13.90 -8.63
N GLU A 828 22.72 -14.58 -9.66
CA GLU A 828 21.28 -14.79 -9.83
C GLU A 828 20.63 -15.48 -8.62
N HIS A 829 19.38 -15.12 -8.35
CA HIS A 829 18.55 -15.80 -7.36
C HIS A 829 18.28 -17.25 -7.79
N TYR A 830 18.19 -18.15 -6.80
CA TYR A 830 17.87 -19.55 -7.04
C TYR A 830 16.95 -20.12 -5.98
N VAL A 831 16.24 -21.18 -6.37
CA VAL A 831 15.62 -22.16 -5.48
C VAL A 831 16.31 -23.50 -5.58
N LEU A 832 16.60 -24.08 -4.44
CA LEU A 832 17.09 -25.43 -4.27
C LEU A 832 16.01 -26.28 -3.63
N ASN A 833 15.47 -27.20 -4.42
CA ASN A 833 14.50 -28.19 -3.98
C ASN A 833 15.20 -29.50 -3.61
N ILE A 834 14.96 -30.00 -2.39
CA ILE A 834 15.48 -31.27 -1.88
C ILE A 834 14.31 -32.20 -1.58
N ALA A 835 14.19 -33.30 -2.32
CA ALA A 835 13.14 -34.30 -2.14
C ALA A 835 13.73 -35.66 -1.72
N ILE A 836 13.10 -36.32 -0.73
CA ILE A 836 13.43 -37.68 -0.32
C ILE A 836 12.41 -38.65 -0.92
N GLY A 837 12.85 -39.54 -1.81
CA GLY A 837 11.95 -40.49 -2.45
C GLY A 837 10.82 -39.79 -3.22
N GLY A 838 9.57 -40.11 -2.88
CA GLY A 838 8.37 -39.50 -3.47
C GLY A 838 7.70 -38.42 -2.59
N GLN A 839 8.38 -37.91 -1.57
CA GLN A 839 7.84 -36.84 -0.72
C GLN A 839 7.88 -35.47 -1.42
N ASN A 840 7.05 -34.53 -0.95
CA ASN A 840 7.12 -33.14 -1.40
C ASN A 840 8.52 -32.56 -1.13
N PRO A 841 9.07 -31.76 -2.06
CA PRO A 841 10.37 -31.14 -1.88
C PRO A 841 10.35 -30.08 -0.77
N VAL A 842 11.46 -29.96 -0.07
CA VAL A 842 11.80 -28.79 0.75
C VAL A 842 12.56 -27.79 -0.09
N THR A 843 12.25 -26.52 0.05
CA THR A 843 12.84 -25.41 -0.69
C THR A 843 13.84 -24.67 0.18
N HIS A 844 14.97 -24.28 -0.43
CA HIS A 844 15.90 -23.28 0.08
C HIS A 844 16.11 -22.23 -1.00
N THR A 845 16.09 -20.96 -0.63
CA THR A 845 16.28 -19.80 -1.50
C THR A 845 17.64 -19.17 -1.22
N GLY A 846 18.23 -18.54 -2.24
CA GLY A 846 19.46 -17.77 -2.07
C GLY A 846 19.93 -17.14 -3.37
N GLN A 847 21.14 -16.59 -3.37
CA GLN A 847 21.82 -16.09 -4.56
C GLN A 847 23.02 -16.96 -4.90
N LEU A 848 23.27 -17.17 -6.19
CA LEU A 848 24.46 -17.87 -6.67
C LEU A 848 25.72 -17.07 -6.32
N ALA A 849 26.88 -17.73 -6.33
CA ALA A 849 28.15 -17.01 -6.19
C ALA A 849 28.29 -15.98 -7.31
N ASP A 850 28.50 -14.71 -6.98
CA ASP A 850 28.82 -13.71 -7.97
C ASP A 850 30.34 -13.56 -8.13
N LEU A 851 30.85 -13.94 -9.29
CA LEU A 851 32.27 -13.88 -9.67
C LEU A 851 32.46 -13.19 -11.03
N GLN A 852 31.41 -12.58 -11.59
CA GLN A 852 31.41 -12.05 -12.94
C GLN A 852 31.14 -10.55 -12.90
N ILE A 853 31.97 -9.77 -13.59
CA ILE A 853 31.72 -8.36 -13.79
C ILE A 853 32.04 -7.96 -15.22
N THR A 854 31.13 -7.20 -15.82
CA THR A 854 31.33 -6.65 -17.16
C THR A 854 32.03 -5.28 -17.05
N PRO A 855 33.15 -5.05 -17.77
CA PRO A 855 33.79 -3.74 -17.78
C PRO A 855 32.84 -2.64 -18.27
N TYR A 856 32.97 -1.43 -17.73
CA TYR A 856 32.19 -0.28 -18.18
C TYR A 856 32.35 -0.08 -19.69
N ALA A 857 31.24 -0.06 -20.42
CA ALA A 857 31.19 0.09 -21.87
C ALA A 857 31.81 1.43 -22.33
N LYS A 858 32.82 1.40 -23.20
CA LYS A 858 33.54 2.61 -23.63
C LYS A 858 32.63 3.56 -24.42
N GLU A 859 31.68 3.00 -25.16
CA GLU A 859 30.65 3.67 -25.93
C GLU A 859 29.64 4.44 -25.06
N LYS A 860 29.51 4.12 -23.77
CA LYS A 860 28.71 4.87 -22.79
C LYS A 860 29.40 6.15 -22.32
N VAL A 861 30.65 6.38 -22.75
CA VAL A 861 31.38 7.64 -22.52
C VAL A 861 31.27 8.54 -23.73
N ARG A 862 30.55 9.65 -23.57
CA ARG A 862 30.47 10.69 -24.60
C ARG A 862 31.58 11.71 -24.39
N VAL A 863 32.36 11.99 -25.44
CA VAL A 863 33.37 13.06 -25.44
C VAL A 863 32.92 14.20 -26.35
N LYS A 864 32.76 15.39 -25.79
CA LYS A 864 32.39 16.61 -26.54
C LYS A 864 33.10 17.82 -25.97
N ASP A 865 33.78 18.60 -26.82
CA ASP A 865 34.49 19.83 -26.43
C ASP A 865 35.47 19.62 -25.26
N GLY A 866 36.13 18.46 -25.21
CA GLY A 866 37.06 18.08 -24.13
C GLY A 866 36.40 17.56 -22.84
N ASN A 867 35.06 17.62 -22.75
CA ASN A 867 34.30 17.05 -21.63
C ASN A 867 33.98 15.59 -21.88
N TYR A 868 34.09 14.79 -20.82
CA TYR A 868 33.72 13.38 -20.75
C TYR A 868 32.44 13.29 -19.93
N THR A 869 31.38 12.75 -20.53
CA THR A 869 30.11 12.48 -19.87
C THR A 869 29.89 10.98 -19.81
N LEU A 870 29.69 10.45 -18.60
CA LEU A 870 29.39 9.05 -18.35
C LEU A 870 27.87 8.84 -18.33
N ALA A 871 27.37 7.86 -19.08
CA ALA A 871 26.02 7.34 -18.88
C ALA A 871 26.00 6.36 -17.69
N LEU A 872 24.81 6.04 -17.17
CA LEU A 872 24.68 4.98 -16.17
C LEU A 872 25.05 3.62 -16.77
N PRO A 873 25.70 2.72 -15.99
CA PRO A 873 25.97 1.36 -16.43
C PRO A 873 24.70 0.57 -16.74
N ASP A 874 24.81 -0.40 -17.64
CA ASP A 874 23.74 -1.38 -17.92
C ASP A 874 23.78 -2.58 -16.97
N LEU A 875 24.90 -2.78 -16.27
CA LEU A 875 25.07 -3.83 -15.27
C LEU A 875 24.08 -3.61 -14.13
N GLU A 876 23.28 -4.61 -13.75
CA GLU A 876 22.15 -4.42 -12.82
C GLU A 876 22.56 -4.27 -11.36
N ASP A 877 23.72 -4.79 -10.97
CA ASP A 877 24.24 -4.90 -9.61
C ASP A 877 25.51 -4.05 -9.39
N TRP A 878 25.81 -3.12 -10.30
CA TRP A 878 26.91 -2.19 -10.10
C TRP A 878 26.71 -1.38 -8.81
N TYR A 879 27.82 -1.02 -8.17
CA TYR A 879 27.82 -0.24 -6.93
C TYR A 879 28.62 1.05 -7.06
N LYS A 880 29.87 0.94 -7.54
CA LYS A 880 30.79 2.10 -7.61
C LYS A 880 31.48 2.19 -8.97
N ILE A 881 31.81 3.42 -9.36
CA ILE A 881 32.70 3.69 -10.51
C ILE A 881 33.82 4.62 -10.07
N TYR A 882 35.04 4.14 -10.15
CA TYR A 882 36.25 4.91 -9.92
C TYR A 882 36.74 5.50 -11.25
N VAL A 883 37.01 6.80 -11.27
CA VAL A 883 37.61 7.48 -12.43
C VAL A 883 39.02 7.91 -12.06
N TYR A 884 40.03 7.32 -12.71
CA TYR A 884 41.43 7.66 -12.49
C TYR A 884 41.95 8.56 -13.61
N GLU A 885 42.60 9.64 -13.22
CA GLU A 885 43.40 10.49 -14.11
C GLU A 885 44.87 10.41 -13.71
N ASN A 886 45.74 9.96 -14.63
CA ASN A 886 47.17 9.74 -14.33
C ASN A 886 47.42 8.88 -13.08
N GLY A 887 46.52 7.92 -12.82
CA GLY A 887 46.58 7.03 -11.65
C GLY A 887 45.98 7.59 -10.36
N VAL A 888 45.48 8.84 -10.35
CA VAL A 888 44.84 9.47 -9.19
C VAL A 888 43.32 9.42 -9.34
N ALA A 889 42.62 8.93 -8.31
CA ALA A 889 41.15 8.89 -8.30
C ALA A 889 40.58 10.31 -8.24
N ARG A 890 39.57 10.58 -9.08
CA ARG A 890 38.78 11.81 -9.02
C ARG A 890 37.76 11.73 -7.90
N GLU A 891 37.41 12.90 -7.37
CA GLU A 891 36.40 13.05 -6.32
C GLU A 891 35.08 13.58 -6.86
N PHE A 892 33.97 13.00 -6.41
CA PHE A 892 32.61 13.28 -6.88
C PHE A 892 31.72 13.73 -5.72
N GLY A 893 30.92 14.76 -5.95
CA GLY A 893 29.87 15.18 -5.01
C GLY A 893 28.66 14.24 -4.99
N VAL A 894 28.02 14.13 -3.83
CA VAL A 894 26.79 13.34 -3.64
C VAL A 894 25.61 14.23 -3.21
N THR A 895 24.39 13.70 -3.29
CA THR A 895 23.16 14.38 -2.87
C THR A 895 23.13 14.61 -1.35
N TYR A 896 22.36 15.64 -0.92
CA TYR A 896 22.15 16.12 0.47
C TYR A 896 23.34 16.64 1.28
N VAL A 897 24.54 16.06 1.10
CA VAL A 897 25.74 16.45 1.85
C VAL A 897 26.79 17.10 0.94
N SER A 898 27.71 17.86 1.54
CA SER A 898 28.82 18.51 0.81
C SER A 898 30.04 17.62 0.62
N GLN A 899 30.04 16.43 1.24
CA GLN A 899 31.12 15.46 1.16
C GLN A 899 31.35 15.00 -0.29
N LYS A 900 32.62 14.80 -0.64
CA LYS A 900 33.02 14.15 -1.88
C LYS A 900 33.60 12.78 -1.63
N PHE A 901 33.43 11.90 -2.62
CA PHE A 901 33.90 10.52 -2.57
C PHE A 901 34.85 10.24 -3.75
N PRO A 902 35.91 9.42 -3.58
CA PRO A 902 36.86 9.10 -4.64
C PRO A 902 36.29 8.12 -5.70
N TYR A 903 34.96 8.07 -5.82
CA TYR A 903 34.19 7.22 -6.72
C TYR A 903 32.76 7.79 -6.88
N ILE A 904 32.13 7.42 -7.99
CA ILE A 904 30.70 7.59 -8.22
C ILE A 904 29.97 6.50 -7.45
N ILE A 905 28.94 6.87 -6.71
CA ILE A 905 28.08 5.99 -5.90
C ILE A 905 26.73 5.89 -6.58
N ARG A 906 26.28 4.66 -6.83
CA ARG A 906 24.94 4.37 -7.35
C ARG A 906 23.85 5.04 -6.51
N GLY A 907 22.88 5.66 -7.19
CA GLY A 907 21.77 6.39 -6.55
C GLY A 907 22.12 7.67 -5.78
N ARG A 908 23.41 7.99 -5.55
CA ARG A 908 23.80 9.08 -4.64
C ARG A 908 24.68 10.15 -5.25
N THR A 909 25.51 9.83 -6.25
CA THR A 909 26.31 10.85 -6.94
C THR A 909 25.41 11.78 -7.74
N LYS A 910 25.66 13.09 -7.64
CA LYS A 910 24.88 14.09 -8.38
C LYS A 910 25.07 13.89 -9.88
N LEU A 911 24.00 14.03 -10.66
CA LEU A 911 24.06 13.95 -12.11
C LEU A 911 25.10 14.91 -12.75
N SER A 912 25.38 16.06 -12.14
CA SER A 912 26.41 17.01 -12.65
C SER A 912 27.82 16.45 -12.60
N GLU A 913 28.08 15.56 -11.66
CA GLU A 913 29.40 14.99 -11.41
C GLU A 913 29.73 13.87 -12.41
N LEU A 914 28.73 13.38 -13.18
CA LEU A 914 28.95 12.44 -14.28
C LEU A 914 29.57 13.10 -15.53
N THR A 915 29.73 14.42 -15.55
CA THR A 915 30.44 15.15 -16.61
C THR A 915 31.69 15.83 -16.04
N PHE A 916 32.85 15.58 -16.65
CA PHE A 916 34.11 16.15 -16.19
C PHE A 916 35.08 16.46 -17.34
N THR A 917 35.98 17.43 -17.10
CA THR A 917 37.09 17.76 -18.00
C THR A 917 38.41 17.24 -17.42
N PRO A 918 39.18 16.41 -18.13
CA PRO A 918 40.55 16.07 -17.75
C PRO A 918 41.44 17.31 -17.67
N ALA A 919 42.45 17.29 -16.80
CA ALA A 919 43.39 18.40 -16.64
C ALA A 919 44.25 18.63 -17.89
N SER A 920 44.45 17.60 -18.71
CA SER A 920 45.18 17.66 -19.97
C SER A 920 44.59 16.70 -21.02
N SER A 921 44.74 17.05 -22.30
CA SER A 921 44.44 16.16 -23.43
C SER A 921 45.33 14.92 -23.48
N ASN A 922 46.44 14.92 -22.74
CA ASN A 922 47.39 13.81 -22.69
C ASN A 922 47.29 12.96 -21.41
N SER A 923 46.39 13.30 -20.48
CA SER A 923 46.24 12.51 -19.25
C SER A 923 45.76 11.09 -19.57
N SER A 924 46.30 10.07 -18.91
CA SER A 924 45.70 8.73 -18.99
C SER A 924 44.39 8.70 -18.21
N LEU A 925 43.37 8.06 -18.79
CA LEU A 925 42.04 7.96 -18.19
C LEU A 925 41.59 6.51 -18.12
N LYS A 926 41.30 6.06 -16.90
CA LYS A 926 40.87 4.70 -16.60
C LYS A 926 39.61 4.72 -15.74
N LEU A 927 38.61 3.92 -16.10
CA LEU A 927 37.46 3.61 -15.27
C LEU A 927 37.67 2.25 -14.60
N VAL A 928 37.25 2.13 -13.33
CA VAL A 928 37.09 0.84 -12.65
C VAL A 928 35.65 0.77 -12.15
N ILE A 929 34.87 -0.18 -12.64
CA ILE A 929 33.52 -0.46 -12.13
C ILE A 929 33.61 -1.58 -11.08
N GLU A 930 32.82 -1.45 -10.02
CA GLU A 930 32.70 -2.40 -8.91
C GLU A 930 31.21 -2.74 -8.71
N ASP A 931 30.89 -4.02 -8.55
CA ASP A 931 29.54 -4.53 -8.22
C ASP A 931 29.34 -4.68 -6.70
N TYR A 932 28.15 -5.12 -6.27
CA TYR A 932 27.86 -5.36 -4.85
C TYR A 932 28.67 -6.50 -4.23
N ALA A 933 29.09 -7.49 -5.03
CA ALA A 933 29.96 -8.57 -4.56
C ALA A 933 31.45 -8.15 -4.42
N GLY A 934 31.81 -6.96 -4.92
CA GLY A 934 33.14 -6.39 -4.86
C GLY A 934 34.06 -6.86 -6.00
N ASN A 935 33.52 -7.49 -7.06
CA ASN A 935 34.30 -7.75 -8.26
C ASN A 935 34.61 -6.42 -8.96
N GLN A 936 35.73 -6.35 -9.66
CA GLN A 936 36.17 -5.12 -10.32
C GLN A 936 36.60 -5.38 -11.77
N ALA A 937 36.18 -4.49 -12.67
CA ALA A 937 36.59 -4.49 -14.07
C ALA A 937 37.12 -3.13 -14.51
N THR A 938 38.13 -3.14 -15.36
CA THR A 938 38.84 -1.93 -15.83
C THR A 938 38.53 -1.61 -17.29
N THR A 939 38.20 -0.35 -17.58
CA THR A 939 38.08 0.18 -18.94
C THR A 939 39.08 1.33 -19.15
N ILE A 940 39.93 1.22 -20.18
CA ILE A 940 40.86 2.29 -20.57
C ILE A 940 40.19 3.21 -21.60
N LEU A 941 39.94 4.45 -21.19
CA LEU A 941 39.35 5.46 -22.07
C LEU A 941 40.40 6.07 -22.98
N ARG A 942 41.56 6.41 -22.41
CA ARG A 942 42.69 7.05 -23.09
C ARG A 942 44.01 6.67 -22.45
#